data_AF-A0A4D4MT41-F1
#
_entry.id   AF-A0A4D4MT41-F1
#
_cell.length_a   1.000
_cell.length_b   1.000
_cell.length_c   1.000
_cell.angle_alpha   90.00
_cell.angle_beta   90.00
_cell.angle_gamma   90.00
#
_symmetry.space_group_name_H-M   'P 1'
#
loop_
_entity.id
_entity.type
_entity.pdbx_description
1 polymer ?
#
loop_
_entity_poly.entity_id
_entity_poly.type
_entity_poly.pdbx_seq_one_letter_code
_entity_poly.pdbx_strand_id
1 'polypeptide(L)'
;MEIPALTDAEELSCDVLVIGGGTAGTMAALTAAEHGADVLLLEKAHVRHSGALAMGMDGVNNAVIPGRAEPDDYVAEITRANDGIVDQSTVRQTATRGFAMVQRLESYGVKFEKDEHGEYAVRQVHRSGSYVLPMPEGKDVKKVLYRQLRRREMRERIRIENRVMPVRVLTAEGRAVGAAGFNTRTGQFVSVRAGAVILATGACGRLGLPASGYLYGTYENPTNAGDGYAMAYHAGAELTGIECFQINPLIKDYNGPACAYVANPFGGYQVNRHGERFVDSDYWSGQMMAEFAAEVASDRGPVYLKLSHLPEESITALESILHTTERPTRGTFHSGRGHDYRTHDIEMHISEIGLCGGHSASGVRVDEHARTTVPRLYAAGDLACVPHNYMIGAFVFGDLAGADASRFRAYEGELPAGQLHEAHELIYRPLRHPDGPPQPQVEYKLRRFVNDYVAPPKSGARLSLALESFERMRADIAAMGARTPHELMRCAEVTFIRDCAEMAARASLARTESRWGLYHDRTDHPARDDASWFHHLDLHKSPSGSMEFTARPVAPYLVPVDEFTPTGGASRHLGEVHPEGVATAGARETAPMASPPEPLTTGITDTPGSRGPQGPRGSPARTRVARARSPRPGCSNSSPSRRKTPTSRPSHRTWRTPNPPSAERPSRSSPKPCRPARARRSPPRSPTSTPPYAPPPRPPSVNSSRPSPPNRPWANPSPAPSPTTIPSSVPPPSTCCEPCGWETPASSPPRWPTPRPRSASKRYGHWSPSTRTGRCSSPRPTPPGRSASPSPKPWPPWARSTPPAPPQRTPPTTVSWPPSTGSRETPTHSSAPPPSRRWPPPGARRC
;
A
#
# COMPACT_ATOMS: atom_id res chain seq x y z
N MET A 1 5.13 -22.81 -22.07
CA MET A 1 6.26 -21.86 -22.06
C MET A 1 7.45 -22.61 -21.51
N GLU A 2 8.63 -22.47 -22.12
CA GLU A 2 9.88 -23.04 -21.60
C GLU A 2 10.52 -22.07 -20.59
N ILE A 3 11.35 -22.59 -19.70
CA ILE A 3 12.10 -21.77 -18.74
C ILE A 3 13.37 -21.29 -19.46
N PRO A 4 13.59 -19.97 -19.64
CA PRO A 4 14.80 -19.45 -20.29
C PRO A 4 16.03 -19.75 -19.43
N ALA A 5 17.21 -19.94 -20.04
CA ALA A 5 18.43 -20.07 -19.27
C ALA A 5 18.90 -18.70 -18.74
N LEU A 6 19.71 -18.69 -17.67
CA LEU A 6 20.32 -17.47 -17.14
C LEU A 6 21.26 -16.79 -18.16
N THR A 7 21.79 -17.55 -19.12
CA THR A 7 22.58 -17.06 -20.27
C THR A 7 21.78 -16.26 -21.28
N ASP A 8 20.45 -16.37 -21.25
CA ASP A 8 19.53 -15.82 -22.26
C ASP A 8 18.87 -14.51 -21.77
N ALA A 9 19.41 -13.94 -20.69
CA ALA A 9 18.91 -12.73 -20.05
C ALA A 9 19.01 -11.50 -20.97
N GLU A 10 18.00 -10.62 -20.92
CA GLU A 10 18.22 -9.23 -21.36
C GLU A 10 19.10 -8.54 -20.31
N GLU A 11 20.39 -8.37 -20.61
CA GLU A 11 21.30 -7.59 -19.76
C GLU A 11 21.17 -6.09 -20.07
N LEU A 12 20.91 -5.31 -19.02
CA LEU A 12 20.78 -3.86 -19.07
C LEU A 12 21.81 -3.17 -18.17
N SER A 13 22.13 -1.92 -18.46
CA SER A 13 23.04 -1.09 -17.66
C SER A 13 22.56 0.37 -17.62
N CYS A 14 22.79 1.05 -16.50
CA CYS A 14 22.44 2.46 -16.27
C CYS A 14 23.21 3.03 -15.07
N ASP A 15 23.26 4.36 -14.96
CA ASP A 15 23.77 5.03 -13.75
C ASP A 15 22.75 4.93 -12.61
N VAL A 16 21.48 5.22 -12.91
CA VAL A 16 20.37 5.20 -11.95
C VAL A 16 19.26 4.30 -12.45
N LEU A 17 18.98 3.23 -11.70
CA LEU A 17 17.86 2.34 -11.91
C LEU A 17 16.68 2.80 -11.04
N VAL A 18 15.56 3.17 -11.66
CA VAL A 18 14.33 3.52 -10.96
C VAL A 18 13.30 2.41 -11.16
N ILE A 19 12.77 1.87 -10.06
CA ILE A 19 11.82 0.75 -10.07
C ILE A 19 10.47 1.25 -9.55
N GLY A 20 9.50 1.37 -10.46
CA GLY A 20 8.16 1.91 -10.20
C GLY A 20 7.95 3.25 -10.90
N GLY A 21 7.02 3.28 -11.85
CA GLY A 21 6.68 4.45 -12.65
C GLY A 21 5.64 5.37 -12.00
N GLY A 22 5.58 5.42 -10.66
CA GLY A 22 4.62 6.24 -9.89
C GLY A 22 4.87 7.75 -9.99
N THR A 23 4.40 8.54 -9.01
CA THR A 23 4.74 9.97 -8.88
C THR A 23 6.21 10.14 -8.52
N ALA A 24 6.62 9.51 -7.42
CA ALA A 24 8.00 9.51 -6.91
C ALA A 24 9.01 9.06 -7.96
N GLY A 25 8.83 7.87 -8.55
CA GLY A 25 9.77 7.34 -9.56
C GLY A 25 9.81 8.15 -10.85
N THR A 26 8.73 8.82 -11.24
CA THR A 26 8.78 9.77 -12.37
C THR A 26 9.64 10.99 -12.02
N MET A 27 9.50 11.55 -10.81
CA MET A 27 10.29 12.71 -10.39
C MET A 27 11.76 12.35 -10.16
N ALA A 28 12.05 11.16 -9.64
CA ALA A 28 13.40 10.62 -9.51
C ALA A 28 14.08 10.46 -10.87
N ALA A 29 13.38 9.89 -11.86
CA ALA A 29 13.92 9.71 -13.21
C ALA A 29 14.17 11.04 -13.92
N LEU A 30 13.26 12.01 -13.80
CA LEU A 30 13.46 13.37 -14.32
C LEU A 30 14.67 14.05 -13.65
N THR A 31 14.71 14.06 -12.32
CA THR A 31 15.75 14.78 -11.57
C THR A 31 17.13 14.16 -11.77
N ALA A 32 17.25 12.83 -11.84
CA ALA A 32 18.53 12.17 -12.15
C ALA A 32 19.03 12.50 -13.57
N ALA A 33 18.14 12.56 -14.56
CA ALA A 33 18.48 12.95 -15.93
C ALA A 33 18.80 14.45 -16.06
N GLU A 34 18.11 15.32 -15.33
CA GLU A 34 18.44 16.75 -15.20
C GLU A 34 19.85 16.96 -14.62
N HIS A 35 20.27 16.12 -13.66
CA HIS A 35 21.64 16.09 -13.11
C HIS A 35 22.65 15.34 -14.00
N GLY A 36 22.23 14.86 -15.17
CA GLY A 36 23.12 14.32 -16.20
C GLY A 36 23.53 12.85 -16.04
N ALA A 37 22.80 12.06 -15.24
CA ALA A 37 22.93 10.61 -15.19
C ALA A 37 22.09 9.93 -16.29
N ASP A 38 22.50 8.73 -16.72
CA ASP A 38 21.71 7.92 -17.64
C ASP A 38 20.81 6.93 -16.89
N VAL A 39 19.51 7.01 -17.16
CA VAL A 39 18.45 6.49 -16.28
C VAL A 39 17.67 5.36 -16.97
N LEU A 40 17.45 4.26 -16.25
CA LEU A 40 16.51 3.21 -16.63
C LEU A 40 15.32 3.20 -15.67
N LEU A 41 14.14 3.54 -16.17
CA LEU A 41 12.88 3.47 -15.44
C LEU A 41 12.13 2.17 -15.78
N LEU A 42 12.06 1.24 -14.83
CA LEU A 42 11.31 -0.01 -14.94
C LEU A 42 9.90 0.13 -14.34
N GLU A 43 8.90 -0.40 -15.04
CA GLU A 43 7.50 -0.38 -14.61
C GLU A 43 6.79 -1.67 -15.04
N LYS A 44 6.22 -2.45 -14.10
CA LYS A 44 5.49 -3.70 -14.39
C LYS A 44 4.13 -3.48 -15.05
N ALA A 45 3.55 -2.30 -14.87
CA ALA A 45 2.32 -1.84 -15.47
C ALA A 45 2.59 -0.97 -16.72
N HIS A 46 2.31 0.33 -16.67
CA HIS A 46 2.69 1.29 -17.71
C HIS A 46 2.74 2.71 -17.14
N VAL A 47 3.88 3.40 -17.26
CA VAL A 47 4.23 4.65 -16.52
C VAL A 47 3.20 5.78 -16.63
N ARG A 48 2.46 5.84 -17.73
CA ARG A 48 1.39 6.83 -17.97
C ARG A 48 0.16 6.64 -17.05
N HIS A 49 -0.03 5.44 -16.51
CA HIS A 49 -1.22 4.97 -15.79
C HIS A 49 -0.86 3.96 -14.69
N SER A 50 0.19 4.23 -13.90
CA SER A 50 0.67 3.35 -12.83
C SER A 50 0.99 4.13 -11.53
N GLY A 51 1.24 3.36 -10.45
CA GLY A 51 1.24 3.85 -9.07
C GLY A 51 -0.19 4.07 -8.53
N ALA A 52 -0.31 4.54 -7.29
CA ALA A 52 -1.60 4.91 -6.69
C ALA A 52 -2.34 5.98 -7.52
N LEU A 53 -1.60 6.96 -8.04
CA LEU A 53 -2.11 8.10 -8.83
C LEU A 53 -2.49 7.79 -10.29
N ALA A 54 -2.77 6.54 -10.65
CA ALA A 54 -2.88 6.08 -12.05
C ALA A 54 -3.93 6.83 -12.91
N MET A 55 -4.97 7.39 -12.27
CA MET A 55 -6.03 8.19 -12.89
C MET A 55 -5.98 9.68 -12.51
N GLY A 56 -4.97 10.11 -11.73
CA GLY A 56 -4.89 11.43 -11.11
C GLY A 56 -5.35 11.43 -9.64
N MET A 57 -5.51 12.65 -9.11
CA MET A 57 -5.94 12.97 -7.74
C MET A 57 -6.43 14.43 -7.74
N ASP A 58 -7.46 14.76 -6.96
CA ASP A 58 -8.14 16.07 -7.02
C ASP A 58 -7.45 17.24 -6.28
N GLY A 59 -6.40 16.99 -5.51
CA GLY A 59 -5.62 18.01 -4.81
C GLY A 59 -4.32 17.50 -4.20
N VAL A 60 -3.56 18.39 -3.56
CA VAL A 60 -2.46 18.03 -2.65
C VAL A 60 -2.96 18.23 -1.22
N ASN A 61 -3.02 17.16 -0.42
CA ASN A 61 -3.52 17.21 0.96
C ASN A 61 -2.69 18.15 1.86
N ASN A 62 -1.36 18.07 1.74
CA ASN A 62 -0.39 18.62 2.69
C ASN A 62 0.57 19.64 2.05
N ALA A 63 0.04 20.63 1.32
CA ALA A 63 0.83 21.69 0.71
C ALA A 63 1.11 22.82 1.73
N VAL A 64 2.33 22.89 2.25
CA VAL A 64 2.81 24.05 3.02
C VAL A 64 3.03 25.22 2.04
N ILE A 65 2.17 26.24 2.11
CA ILE A 65 2.24 27.45 1.28
C ILE A 65 2.64 28.64 2.18
N PRO A 66 3.71 29.39 1.85
CA PRO A 66 4.15 30.55 2.63
C PRO A 66 3.02 31.55 2.89
N GLY A 67 2.89 32.03 4.12
CA GLY A 67 1.81 32.94 4.54
C GLY A 67 0.42 32.30 4.70
N ARG A 68 0.28 30.97 4.48
CA ARG A 68 -0.93 30.20 4.79
C ARG A 68 -0.69 29.14 5.88
N ALA A 69 0.51 28.55 5.93
CA ALA A 69 1.00 27.70 7.00
C ALA A 69 2.55 27.66 6.99
N GLU A 70 3.18 27.46 8.16
CA GLU A 70 4.64 27.37 8.26
C GLU A 70 5.14 25.91 8.27
N PRO A 71 6.37 25.63 7.80
CA PRO A 71 6.89 24.27 7.74
C PRO A 71 6.97 23.55 9.09
N ASP A 72 7.22 24.29 10.17
CA ASP A 72 7.40 23.73 11.49
C ASP A 72 6.06 23.41 12.18
N ASP A 73 4.99 24.18 11.91
CA ASP A 73 3.62 23.83 12.34
C ASP A 73 3.20 22.46 11.78
N TYR A 74 3.45 22.24 10.48
CA TYR A 74 3.20 20.96 9.82
C TYR A 74 4.00 19.81 10.45
N VAL A 75 5.29 20.02 10.78
CA VAL A 75 6.12 18.99 11.45
C VAL A 75 5.56 18.66 12.85
N ALA A 76 5.08 19.66 13.59
CA ALA A 76 4.44 19.44 14.90
C ALA A 76 3.13 18.65 14.77
N GLU A 77 2.27 19.00 13.82
CA GLU A 77 1.01 18.29 13.55
C GLU A 77 1.22 16.83 13.15
N ILE A 78 2.16 16.55 12.23
CA ILE A 78 2.48 15.16 11.86
C ILE A 78 3.12 14.40 13.03
N THR A 79 3.88 15.07 13.90
CA THR A 79 4.40 14.44 15.13
C THR A 79 3.27 14.04 16.08
N ARG A 80 2.25 14.90 16.28
CA ARG A 80 1.03 14.58 17.05
C ARG A 80 0.24 13.42 16.44
N ALA A 81 0.02 13.46 15.12
CA ALA A 81 -0.72 12.44 14.38
C ALA A 81 -0.12 11.01 14.48
N ASN A 82 1.15 10.90 14.88
CA ASN A 82 1.88 9.64 14.99
C ASN A 82 2.33 9.33 16.43
N ASP A 83 1.59 9.82 17.44
CA ASP A 83 1.85 9.55 18.87
C ASP A 83 3.31 9.82 19.29
N GLY A 84 3.93 10.86 18.70
CA GLY A 84 5.32 11.27 18.94
C GLY A 84 6.40 10.42 18.26
N ILE A 85 6.08 9.26 17.68
CA ILE A 85 7.06 8.36 17.06
C ILE A 85 7.23 8.72 15.57
N VAL A 86 8.05 9.75 15.32
CA VAL A 86 8.30 10.30 13.98
C VAL A 86 9.76 10.72 13.82
N ASP A 87 10.34 10.45 12.65
CA ASP A 87 11.61 11.07 12.26
C ASP A 87 11.31 12.44 11.61
N GLN A 88 11.36 13.49 12.44
CA GLN A 88 11.06 14.85 12.00
C GLN A 88 11.99 15.35 10.88
N SER A 89 13.19 14.81 10.70
CA SER A 89 14.10 15.24 9.62
C SER A 89 13.49 14.97 8.25
N THR A 90 12.88 13.79 8.08
CA THR A 90 12.23 13.35 6.84
C THR A 90 10.93 14.13 6.57
N VAL A 91 10.09 14.30 7.59
CA VAL A 91 8.85 15.09 7.51
C VAL A 91 9.16 16.55 7.12
N ARG A 92 10.22 17.13 7.70
CA ARG A 92 10.63 18.52 7.45
C ARG A 92 11.17 18.75 6.03
N GLN A 93 11.70 17.73 5.33
CA GLN A 93 12.00 17.85 3.90
C GLN A 93 10.71 18.06 3.08
N THR A 94 9.64 17.31 3.36
CA THR A 94 8.33 17.50 2.72
C THR A 94 7.80 18.90 3.00
N ALA A 95 7.85 19.34 4.26
CA ALA A 95 7.40 20.65 4.69
C ALA A 95 8.13 21.82 3.99
N THR A 96 9.45 21.77 3.93
CA THR A 96 10.29 22.88 3.42
C THR A 96 10.45 22.88 1.91
N ARG A 97 10.33 21.72 1.24
CA ARG A 97 10.43 21.61 -0.24
C ARG A 97 9.08 21.61 -0.95
N GLY A 98 7.98 21.37 -0.22
CA GLY A 98 6.64 21.23 -0.80
C GLY A 98 6.24 22.40 -1.71
N PHE A 99 6.46 23.64 -1.28
CA PHE A 99 6.15 24.83 -2.08
C PHE A 99 6.92 24.90 -3.40
N ALA A 100 8.25 24.70 -3.37
CA ALA A 100 9.08 24.67 -4.58
C ALA A 100 8.68 23.51 -5.52
N MET A 101 8.23 22.39 -4.97
CA MET A 101 7.71 21.27 -5.74
C MET A 101 6.35 21.57 -6.38
N VAL A 102 5.43 22.28 -5.70
CA VAL A 102 4.18 22.80 -6.29
C VAL A 102 4.51 23.72 -7.48
N GLN A 103 5.46 24.65 -7.32
CA GLN A 103 5.90 25.54 -8.40
C GLN A 103 6.52 24.77 -9.59
N ARG A 104 7.33 23.73 -9.33
CA ARG A 104 7.90 22.86 -10.38
C ARG A 104 6.81 22.08 -11.12
N LEU A 105 5.81 21.55 -10.42
CA LEU A 105 4.65 20.88 -11.02
C LEU A 105 3.80 21.86 -11.86
N GLU A 106 3.61 23.10 -11.40
CA GLU A 106 2.95 24.15 -12.20
C GLU A 106 3.74 24.47 -13.48
N SER A 107 5.08 24.57 -13.39
CA SER A 107 5.96 24.74 -14.55
C SER A 107 5.88 23.59 -15.58
N TYR A 108 5.47 22.39 -15.13
CA TYR A 108 5.24 21.24 -16.00
C TYR A 108 3.86 21.25 -16.68
N GLY A 109 2.95 22.13 -16.22
CA GLY A 109 1.56 22.22 -16.69
C GLY A 109 0.55 21.46 -15.84
N VAL A 110 0.83 21.23 -14.55
CA VAL A 110 -0.20 20.89 -13.55
C VAL A 110 -0.93 22.17 -13.14
N LYS A 111 -2.25 22.14 -13.00
CA LYS A 111 -3.04 23.29 -12.54
C LYS A 111 -3.45 23.11 -11.08
N PHE A 112 -3.23 24.15 -10.28
CA PHE A 112 -3.69 24.28 -8.90
C PHE A 112 -4.74 25.39 -8.83
N GLU A 113 -5.67 25.29 -7.88
CA GLU A 113 -6.69 26.32 -7.64
C GLU A 113 -6.05 27.59 -7.08
N LYS A 114 -6.46 28.75 -7.61
CA LYS A 114 -5.98 30.08 -7.24
C LYS A 114 -7.16 31.04 -7.06
N ASP A 115 -7.02 31.97 -6.12
CA ASP A 115 -8.03 32.98 -5.82
C ASP A 115 -8.01 34.16 -6.82
N GLU A 116 -8.91 35.13 -6.62
CA GLU A 116 -9.05 36.31 -7.49
C GLU A 116 -7.79 37.21 -7.53
N HIS A 117 -6.83 37.00 -6.62
CA HIS A 117 -5.56 37.71 -6.60
C HIS A 117 -4.41 36.90 -7.22
N GLY A 118 -4.67 35.64 -7.61
CA GLY A 118 -3.70 34.71 -8.19
C GLY A 118 -2.91 33.90 -7.16
N GLU A 119 -3.25 34.03 -5.87
CA GLU A 119 -2.61 33.28 -4.79
C GLU A 119 -3.23 31.88 -4.65
N TYR A 120 -2.47 30.90 -4.16
CA TYR A 120 -2.93 29.52 -4.06
C TYR A 120 -4.11 29.38 -3.07
N ALA A 121 -5.22 28.80 -3.56
CA ALA A 121 -6.48 28.67 -2.83
C ALA A 121 -6.50 27.41 -1.94
N VAL A 122 -5.68 27.43 -0.88
CA VAL A 122 -5.64 26.34 0.11
C VAL A 122 -6.87 26.32 1.02
N ARG A 123 -7.39 25.12 1.27
CA ARG A 123 -8.56 24.86 2.12
C ARG A 123 -8.13 24.35 3.50
N GLN A 124 -8.87 24.75 4.54
CA GLN A 124 -8.65 24.28 5.90
C GLN A 124 -9.28 22.90 6.10
N VAL A 125 -8.45 21.90 6.39
CA VAL A 125 -8.86 20.55 6.81
C VAL A 125 -8.06 20.06 8.04
N HIS A 126 -6.97 20.75 8.41
CA HIS A 126 -6.28 20.56 9.69
C HIS A 126 -6.86 21.47 10.79
N ARG A 127 -6.62 21.06 12.04
CA ARG A 127 -6.90 21.87 13.23
C ARG A 127 -6.07 23.15 13.28
N SER A 128 -4.86 23.11 12.72
CA SER A 128 -3.92 24.25 12.65
C SER A 128 -3.34 24.42 11.23
N GLY A 129 -4.07 25.16 10.38
CA GLY A 129 -3.58 25.60 9.07
C GLY A 129 -4.36 25.06 7.86
N SER A 130 -4.16 25.72 6.72
CA SER A 130 -4.77 25.40 5.43
C SER A 130 -3.73 24.80 4.49
N TYR A 131 -3.79 23.48 4.29
CA TYR A 131 -2.80 22.73 3.51
C TYR A 131 -3.38 22.07 2.24
N VAL A 132 -4.70 21.91 2.15
CA VAL A 132 -5.31 21.19 1.02
C VAL A 132 -5.38 22.12 -0.17
N LEU A 133 -4.53 21.91 -1.19
CA LEU A 133 -4.49 22.69 -2.42
C LEU A 133 -5.20 21.95 -3.56
N PRO A 134 -6.40 22.37 -4.00
CA PRO A 134 -7.13 21.66 -5.06
C PRO A 134 -6.46 21.75 -6.43
N MET A 135 -6.77 20.78 -7.29
CA MET A 135 -6.19 20.58 -8.61
C MET A 135 -7.30 20.29 -9.64
N PRO A 136 -7.93 21.33 -10.23
CA PRO A 136 -9.08 21.16 -11.13
C PRO A 136 -8.84 20.27 -12.37
N GLU A 137 -7.59 20.10 -12.79
CA GLU A 137 -7.18 19.18 -13.88
C GLU A 137 -6.32 18.00 -13.37
N GLY A 138 -6.48 17.62 -12.10
CA GLY A 138 -5.71 16.57 -11.42
C GLY A 138 -5.68 15.21 -12.13
N LYS A 139 -6.74 14.86 -12.86
CA LYS A 139 -6.84 13.67 -13.75
C LYS A 139 -5.78 13.60 -14.87
N ASP A 140 -5.09 14.70 -15.13
CA ASP A 140 -4.06 14.79 -16.18
C ASP A 140 -2.63 14.78 -15.63
N VAL A 141 -2.40 14.77 -14.31
CA VAL A 141 -1.05 14.81 -13.68
C VAL A 141 -0.10 13.73 -14.24
N LYS A 142 -0.52 12.47 -14.31
CA LYS A 142 0.33 11.40 -14.88
C LYS A 142 0.57 11.55 -16.39
N LYS A 143 -0.32 12.23 -17.12
CA LYS A 143 -0.14 12.58 -18.55
C LYS A 143 0.81 13.77 -18.69
N VAL A 144 0.72 14.78 -17.82
CA VAL A 144 1.66 15.91 -17.70
C VAL A 144 3.09 15.38 -17.48
N LEU A 145 3.29 14.57 -16.45
CA LEU A 145 4.58 13.95 -16.11
C LEU A 145 5.11 13.05 -17.23
N TYR A 146 4.24 12.28 -17.90
CA TYR A 146 4.63 11.48 -19.06
C TYR A 146 5.09 12.34 -20.25
N ARG A 147 4.53 13.55 -20.45
CA ARG A 147 5.05 14.50 -21.45
C ARG A 147 6.45 15.01 -21.07
N GLN A 148 6.73 15.26 -19.79
CA GLN A 148 8.07 15.65 -19.32
C GLN A 148 9.11 14.55 -19.63
N LEU A 149 8.82 13.31 -19.25
CA LEU A 149 9.65 12.12 -19.53
C LEU A 149 9.89 11.87 -21.04
N ARG A 150 9.08 12.46 -21.92
CA ARG A 150 9.17 12.32 -23.38
C ARG A 150 9.58 13.60 -24.10
N ARG A 151 9.98 14.66 -23.39
CA ARG A 151 10.71 15.79 -23.99
C ARG A 151 12.03 15.31 -24.60
N ARG A 152 12.58 16.07 -25.56
CA ARG A 152 13.72 15.61 -26.37
C ARG A 152 14.98 15.41 -25.52
N GLU A 153 15.24 16.39 -24.67
CA GLU A 153 16.34 16.43 -23.72
C GLU A 153 16.25 15.33 -22.64
N MET A 154 15.04 14.89 -22.28
CA MET A 154 14.82 13.83 -21.29
C MET A 154 14.85 12.43 -21.89
N ARG A 155 14.21 12.20 -23.05
CA ARG A 155 14.19 10.88 -23.72
C ARG A 155 15.59 10.38 -24.12
N GLU A 156 16.54 11.29 -24.27
CA GLU A 156 17.93 11.02 -24.66
C GLU A 156 18.77 10.52 -23.46
N ARG A 157 18.24 10.61 -22.23
CA ARG A 157 18.82 10.05 -20.99
C ARG A 157 17.94 9.02 -20.27
N ILE A 158 16.62 9.07 -20.42
CA ILE A 158 15.67 8.19 -19.72
C ILE A 158 15.14 7.10 -20.65
N ARG A 159 15.69 5.88 -20.54
CA ARG A 159 15.07 4.65 -21.07
C ARG A 159 13.92 4.26 -20.15
N ILE A 160 12.77 3.90 -20.72
CA ILE A 160 11.58 3.49 -19.96
C ILE A 160 11.08 2.14 -20.46
N GLU A 161 11.26 1.10 -19.65
CA GLU A 161 10.75 -0.23 -19.95
C GLU A 161 9.46 -0.52 -19.17
N ASN A 162 8.40 -0.72 -19.94
CA ASN A 162 7.07 -1.01 -19.42
C ASN A 162 6.81 -2.51 -19.59
N ARG A 163 6.11 -3.13 -18.62
CA ARG A 163 5.96 -4.58 -18.49
C ARG A 163 7.25 -5.31 -18.08
N VAL A 164 8.13 -4.67 -17.31
CA VAL A 164 9.24 -5.34 -16.63
C VAL A 164 8.99 -5.30 -15.12
N MET A 165 9.03 -6.47 -14.47
CA MET A 165 8.88 -6.58 -13.02
C MET A 165 10.16 -7.12 -12.39
N PRO A 166 10.95 -6.26 -11.72
CA PRO A 166 11.96 -6.68 -10.75
C PRO A 166 11.34 -7.50 -9.61
N VAL A 167 12.11 -8.49 -9.13
CA VAL A 167 11.73 -9.38 -8.01
C VAL A 167 12.80 -9.41 -6.91
N ARG A 168 14.03 -8.94 -7.23
CA ARG A 168 15.15 -8.76 -6.31
C ARG A 168 15.93 -7.51 -6.71
N VAL A 169 16.31 -6.70 -5.73
CA VAL A 169 17.49 -5.82 -5.83
C VAL A 169 18.73 -6.70 -5.65
N LEU A 170 19.77 -6.44 -6.43
CA LEU A 170 21.03 -7.17 -6.36
C LEU A 170 22.04 -6.40 -5.51
N THR A 171 22.73 -7.09 -4.61
CA THR A 171 23.69 -6.50 -3.67
C THR A 171 25.05 -7.19 -3.72
N ALA A 172 26.12 -6.39 -3.76
CA ALA A 172 27.50 -6.85 -3.69
C ALA A 172 28.28 -5.91 -2.75
N GLU A 173 29.23 -6.42 -1.96
CA GLU A 173 29.98 -5.63 -0.98
C GLU A 173 29.08 -4.77 -0.06
N GLY A 174 27.91 -5.30 0.31
CA GLY A 174 26.92 -4.61 1.17
C GLY A 174 26.15 -3.44 0.52
N ARG A 175 26.44 -3.08 -0.74
CA ARG A 175 25.73 -2.02 -1.49
C ARG A 175 24.80 -2.60 -2.56
N ALA A 176 23.78 -1.84 -2.96
CA ALA A 176 23.02 -2.15 -4.17
C ALA A 176 23.85 -1.91 -5.43
N VAL A 177 23.73 -2.82 -6.41
CA VAL A 177 24.47 -2.81 -7.68
C VAL A 177 23.60 -3.09 -8.91
N GLY A 178 22.29 -3.29 -8.71
CA GLY A 178 21.41 -3.72 -9.79
C GLY A 178 20.07 -4.28 -9.34
N ALA A 179 19.36 -4.92 -10.27
CA ALA A 179 18.16 -5.68 -10.00
C ALA A 179 18.02 -6.88 -10.96
N ALA A 180 17.22 -7.85 -10.55
CA ALA A 180 16.81 -9.00 -11.37
C ALA A 180 15.28 -9.08 -11.44
N GLY A 181 14.76 -9.46 -12.60
CA GLY A 181 13.33 -9.51 -12.87
C GLY A 181 13.01 -10.19 -14.19
N PHE A 182 11.82 -9.92 -14.74
CA PHE A 182 11.42 -10.43 -16.04
C PHE A 182 10.40 -9.53 -16.74
N ASN A 183 10.29 -9.69 -18.05
CA ASN A 183 9.27 -9.06 -18.85
C ASN A 183 7.93 -9.81 -18.70
N THR A 184 6.93 -9.15 -18.12
CA THR A 184 5.61 -9.73 -17.79
C THR A 184 4.70 -9.96 -19.00
N ARG A 185 5.17 -9.62 -20.21
CA ARG A 185 4.53 -9.98 -21.49
C ARG A 185 5.25 -11.10 -22.24
N THR A 186 6.57 -11.03 -22.39
CA THR A 186 7.33 -12.04 -23.16
C THR A 186 7.76 -13.24 -22.31
N GLY A 187 7.89 -13.05 -20.99
CA GLY A 187 8.43 -14.05 -20.08
C GLY A 187 9.97 -14.10 -20.03
N GLN A 188 10.66 -13.22 -20.77
CA GLN A 188 12.12 -13.13 -20.81
C GLN A 188 12.70 -12.62 -19.48
N PHE A 189 13.76 -13.25 -18.99
CA PHE A 189 14.48 -12.83 -17.78
C PHE A 189 15.30 -11.57 -18.07
N VAL A 190 15.37 -10.65 -17.10
CA VAL A 190 16.03 -9.36 -17.24
C VAL A 190 16.97 -9.16 -16.04
N SER A 191 18.24 -8.85 -16.32
CA SER A 191 19.22 -8.44 -15.32
C SER A 191 19.67 -7.01 -15.60
N VAL A 192 19.89 -6.23 -14.54
CA VAL A 192 20.26 -4.81 -14.67
C VAL A 192 21.46 -4.52 -13.77
N ARG A 193 22.53 -3.97 -14.35
CA ARG A 193 23.62 -3.31 -13.61
C ARG A 193 23.24 -1.84 -13.39
N ALA A 194 23.46 -1.33 -12.17
CA ALA A 194 23.08 0.01 -11.79
C ALA A 194 24.14 0.65 -10.89
N GLY A 195 24.42 1.94 -11.07
CA GLY A 195 25.27 2.70 -10.16
C GLY A 195 24.59 2.91 -8.80
N ALA A 196 23.29 3.18 -8.83
CA ALA A 196 22.36 3.25 -7.68
C ALA A 196 20.95 2.77 -8.08
N VAL A 197 20.16 2.35 -7.08
CA VAL A 197 18.80 1.81 -7.28
C VAL A 197 17.78 2.59 -6.44
N ILE A 198 16.70 3.05 -7.05
CA ILE A 198 15.60 3.79 -6.40
C ILE A 198 14.32 2.95 -6.47
N LEU A 199 13.81 2.54 -5.31
CA LEU A 199 12.52 1.86 -5.18
C LEU A 199 11.39 2.89 -5.00
N ALA A 200 10.45 2.90 -5.94
CA ALA A 200 9.30 3.81 -5.98
C ALA A 200 8.00 3.05 -6.37
N THR A 201 7.87 1.82 -5.87
CA THR A 201 6.79 0.86 -6.22
C THR A 201 5.44 1.19 -5.59
N GLY A 202 5.42 2.02 -4.54
CA GLY A 202 4.23 2.32 -3.75
C GLY A 202 3.90 1.26 -2.68
N ALA A 203 2.67 1.33 -2.17
CA ALA A 203 2.15 0.58 -1.03
C ALA A 203 2.09 -0.96 -1.22
N CYS A 204 1.94 -1.68 -0.11
CA CYS A 204 1.41 -3.06 -0.08
C CYS A 204 -0.11 -3.03 0.13
N GLY A 205 -0.84 -2.57 -0.89
CA GLY A 205 -2.30 -2.44 -0.87
C GLY A 205 -3.08 -3.75 -0.92
N ARG A 206 -2.49 -4.82 -1.49
CA ARG A 206 -3.07 -6.17 -1.48
C ARG A 206 -2.65 -7.02 -0.28
N LEU A 207 -2.47 -6.40 0.89
CA LEU A 207 -2.19 -7.10 2.14
C LEU A 207 -3.47 -7.78 2.69
N GLY A 208 -4.49 -7.02 3.05
CA GLY A 208 -5.81 -7.57 3.44
C GLY A 208 -6.66 -7.97 2.24
N LEU A 209 -7.73 -8.76 2.47
CA LEU A 209 -8.85 -8.93 1.53
C LEU A 209 -9.83 -7.76 1.64
N PRO A 210 -10.37 -7.23 0.53
CA PRO A 210 -11.46 -6.26 0.56
C PRO A 210 -12.82 -6.94 0.83
N ALA A 211 -13.69 -6.24 1.55
CA ALA A 211 -15.06 -6.67 1.86
C ALA A 211 -15.98 -6.75 0.61
N SER A 212 -15.58 -6.14 -0.52
CA SER A 212 -16.34 -6.16 -1.78
C SER A 212 -16.40 -7.54 -2.47
N GLY A 213 -15.68 -8.55 -1.95
CA GLY A 213 -15.64 -9.91 -2.50
C GLY A 213 -14.79 -10.07 -3.77
N TYR A 214 -14.32 -8.98 -4.38
CA TYR A 214 -13.43 -8.99 -5.53
C TYR A 214 -11.96 -8.98 -5.09
N LEU A 215 -11.19 -10.03 -5.37
CA LEU A 215 -9.77 -10.15 -4.95
C LEU A 215 -8.90 -8.93 -5.34
N TYR A 216 -9.18 -8.31 -6.49
CA TYR A 216 -8.48 -7.11 -6.99
C TYR A 216 -9.27 -5.82 -6.79
N GLY A 217 -10.32 -5.84 -5.96
CA GLY A 217 -11.18 -4.70 -5.65
C GLY A 217 -10.70 -3.92 -4.42
N THR A 218 -9.47 -3.43 -4.45
CA THR A 218 -8.84 -2.67 -3.36
C THR A 218 -8.94 -1.15 -3.56
N TYR A 219 -8.81 -0.39 -2.47
CA TYR A 219 -8.58 1.06 -2.45
C TYR A 219 -7.35 1.46 -3.28
N GLU A 220 -6.24 0.77 -3.00
CA GLU A 220 -4.96 0.87 -3.70
C GLU A 220 -5.03 0.24 -5.10
N ASN A 221 -4.13 0.70 -5.98
CA ASN A 221 -4.01 0.14 -7.33
C ASN A 221 -3.76 -1.39 -7.27
N PRO A 222 -4.46 -2.24 -8.04
CA PRO A 222 -4.25 -3.69 -8.04
C PRO A 222 -2.83 -4.20 -8.37
N THR A 223 -1.91 -3.32 -8.73
CA THR A 223 -0.47 -3.60 -8.86
C THR A 223 0.31 -3.44 -7.55
N ASN A 224 -0.24 -2.78 -6.53
CA ASN A 224 0.43 -2.44 -5.27
C ASN A 224 0.46 -3.68 -4.35
N ALA A 225 1.48 -4.53 -4.56
CA ALA A 225 1.57 -5.89 -4.03
C ALA A 225 2.67 -6.09 -2.96
N GLY A 226 3.33 -5.01 -2.53
CA GLY A 226 4.43 -5.11 -1.57
C GLY A 226 5.77 -5.60 -2.17
N ASP A 227 5.91 -5.56 -3.49
CA ASP A 227 7.16 -5.94 -4.19
C ASP A 227 8.36 -5.10 -3.75
N GLY A 228 8.21 -3.78 -3.62
CA GLY A 228 9.27 -2.91 -3.06
C GLY A 228 9.63 -3.24 -1.61
N TYR A 229 8.65 -3.57 -0.77
CA TYR A 229 8.85 -3.95 0.63
C TYR A 229 9.66 -5.26 0.73
N ALA A 230 9.25 -6.29 -0.03
CA ALA A 230 9.98 -7.55 -0.12
C ALA A 230 11.38 -7.37 -0.72
N MET A 231 11.54 -6.57 -1.78
CA MET A 231 12.86 -6.30 -2.39
C MET A 231 13.81 -5.57 -1.44
N ALA A 232 13.32 -4.59 -0.66
CA ALA A 232 14.11 -3.89 0.35
C ALA A 232 14.56 -4.85 1.47
N TYR A 233 13.63 -5.63 2.03
CA TYR A 233 13.92 -6.64 3.06
C TYR A 233 14.96 -7.67 2.56
N HIS A 234 14.77 -8.21 1.35
CA HIS A 234 15.72 -9.19 0.79
C HIS A 234 17.08 -8.59 0.41
N ALA A 235 17.18 -7.27 0.21
CA ALA A 235 18.45 -6.56 0.01
C ALA A 235 19.18 -6.27 1.34
N GLY A 236 18.55 -6.48 2.50
CA GLY A 236 19.10 -6.14 3.81
C GLY A 236 18.81 -4.71 4.28
N ALA A 237 17.90 -3.99 3.63
CA ALA A 237 17.47 -2.67 4.10
C ALA A 237 16.50 -2.80 5.29
N GLU A 238 16.61 -1.86 6.23
CA GLU A 238 15.69 -1.76 7.35
C GLU A 238 14.31 -1.26 6.90
N LEU A 239 13.26 -1.86 7.44
CA LEU A 239 11.89 -1.36 7.39
C LEU A 239 11.48 -0.95 8.80
N THR A 240 10.58 0.02 8.94
CA THR A 240 10.19 0.54 10.26
C THR A 240 8.72 0.92 10.31
N GLY A 241 8.11 0.82 11.50
CA GLY A 241 6.69 1.09 11.72
C GLY A 241 5.74 0.14 10.95
N ILE A 242 6.24 -1.03 10.53
CA ILE A 242 5.51 -2.03 9.73
C ILE A 242 4.27 -2.57 10.48
N GLU A 243 4.24 -2.45 11.80
CA GLU A 243 3.12 -2.75 12.67
C GLU A 243 1.99 -1.70 12.69
N CYS A 244 2.20 -0.52 12.09
CA CYS A 244 1.27 0.62 12.02
C CYS A 244 0.58 0.65 10.64
N PHE A 245 -0.56 -0.04 10.51
CA PHE A 245 -1.17 -0.31 9.20
C PHE A 245 -1.91 0.89 8.61
N GLN A 246 -1.95 0.98 7.28
CA GLN A 246 -2.87 1.85 6.55
C GLN A 246 -4.28 1.26 6.63
N ILE A 247 -5.25 2.05 7.08
CA ILE A 247 -6.68 1.70 7.14
C ILE A 247 -7.48 2.90 6.64
N ASN A 248 -8.53 2.65 5.84
CA ASN A 248 -9.25 3.71 5.12
C ASN A 248 -10.79 3.51 5.15
N PRO A 249 -11.62 4.54 5.45
CA PRO A 249 -13.03 4.56 5.09
C PRO A 249 -13.22 4.61 3.57
N LEU A 250 -13.78 3.53 3.05
CA LEU A 250 -14.21 3.38 1.67
C LEU A 250 -15.71 3.61 1.56
N ILE A 251 -16.20 3.80 0.33
CA ILE A 251 -17.63 3.62 0.05
C ILE A 251 -17.93 2.12 0.14
N LYS A 252 -19.03 1.74 0.79
CA LYS A 252 -19.39 0.32 0.93
C LYS A 252 -19.54 -0.35 -0.44
N ASP A 253 -19.02 -1.58 -0.55
CA ASP A 253 -19.04 -2.43 -1.75
C ASP A 253 -18.37 -1.80 -2.99
N TYR A 254 -17.54 -0.78 -2.81
CA TYR A 254 -16.86 -0.04 -3.87
C TYR A 254 -15.34 0.02 -3.65
N ASN A 255 -14.60 0.00 -4.75
CA ASN A 255 -13.15 -0.06 -4.75
C ASN A 255 -12.56 1.36 -4.80
N GLY A 256 -12.84 2.17 -3.78
CA GLY A 256 -12.38 3.55 -3.72
C GLY A 256 -12.76 4.32 -2.45
N PRO A 257 -12.05 5.42 -2.16
CA PRO A 257 -12.24 6.23 -0.95
C PRO A 257 -13.63 6.86 -0.85
N ALA A 258 -14.12 7.03 0.37
CA ALA A 258 -15.29 7.88 0.63
C ALA A 258 -15.07 9.34 0.21
N CYS A 259 -13.82 9.82 0.28
CA CYS A 259 -13.41 11.21 0.00
C CYS A 259 -14.05 12.25 0.94
N ALA A 260 -14.09 11.96 2.24
CA ALA A 260 -14.58 12.89 3.26
C ALA A 260 -13.86 14.25 3.20
N TYR A 261 -12.54 14.26 2.99
CA TYR A 261 -11.74 15.49 2.84
C TYR A 261 -12.19 16.41 1.68
N VAL A 262 -12.89 15.86 0.68
CA VAL A 262 -13.48 16.60 -0.44
C VAL A 262 -14.89 17.07 -0.12
N ALA A 263 -15.69 16.23 0.56
CA ALA A 263 -17.07 16.52 0.93
C ALA A 263 -17.21 17.52 2.09
N ASN A 264 -16.34 17.43 3.11
CA ASN A 264 -16.42 18.25 4.31
C ASN A 264 -16.30 19.77 4.02
N PRO A 265 -15.40 20.25 3.12
CA PRO A 265 -15.37 21.66 2.69
C PRO A 265 -16.67 22.17 2.03
N PHE A 266 -17.51 21.30 1.50
CA PHE A 266 -18.85 21.66 0.97
C PHE A 266 -19.97 21.48 2.02
N GLY A 267 -19.63 21.13 3.28
CA GLY A 267 -20.59 20.91 4.36
C GLY A 267 -21.09 19.46 4.49
N GLY A 268 -20.49 18.50 3.79
CA GLY A 268 -20.70 17.07 4.07
C GLY A 268 -20.08 16.66 5.42
N TYR A 269 -20.52 15.55 6.01
CA TYR A 269 -19.97 15.04 7.27
C TYR A 269 -20.34 13.58 7.52
N GLN A 270 -19.63 12.90 8.42
CA GLN A 270 -19.90 11.50 8.77
C GLN A 270 -21.02 11.41 9.82
N VAL A 271 -21.95 10.48 9.62
CA VAL A 271 -23.08 10.22 10.54
C VAL A 271 -23.33 8.74 10.74
N ASN A 272 -23.93 8.38 11.87
CA ASN A 272 -24.48 7.06 12.12
C ASN A 272 -25.90 6.91 11.52
N ARG A 273 -26.57 5.76 11.73
CA ARG A 273 -27.93 5.48 11.24
C ARG A 273 -29.01 6.45 11.72
N HIS A 274 -28.76 7.20 12.80
CA HIS A 274 -29.68 8.17 13.39
C HIS A 274 -29.46 9.60 12.84
N GLY A 275 -28.43 9.81 12.01
CA GLY A 275 -28.03 11.12 11.51
C GLY A 275 -27.13 11.90 12.46
N GLU A 276 -26.69 11.28 13.56
CA GLU A 276 -25.83 11.89 14.58
C GLU A 276 -24.37 11.86 14.13
N ARG A 277 -23.62 12.93 14.42
CA ARG A 277 -22.16 12.95 14.28
C ARG A 277 -21.52 12.16 15.43
N PHE A 278 -20.52 11.37 15.12
CA PHE A 278 -19.81 10.50 16.08
C PHE A 278 -18.26 10.65 15.99
N VAL A 279 -17.76 11.51 15.11
CA VAL A 279 -16.33 11.83 14.93
C VAL A 279 -16.14 13.32 15.18
N ASP A 280 -15.24 13.67 16.10
CA ASP A 280 -14.92 15.07 16.44
C ASP A 280 -13.74 15.64 15.61
N SER A 281 -13.00 14.78 14.90
CA SER A 281 -11.81 15.12 14.11
C SER A 281 -11.95 14.71 12.65
N ASP A 282 -12.04 15.70 11.76
CA ASP A 282 -11.95 15.51 10.30
C ASP A 282 -10.56 15.06 9.82
N TYR A 283 -9.54 15.14 10.70
CA TYR A 283 -8.18 14.71 10.35
C TYR A 283 -8.01 13.19 10.43
N TRP A 284 -7.40 12.66 9.37
CA TRP A 284 -7.18 11.25 9.14
C TRP A 284 -6.14 10.66 10.09
N SER A 285 -6.60 9.87 11.05
CA SER A 285 -5.74 9.24 12.06
C SER A 285 -6.27 7.85 12.42
N GLY A 286 -5.42 6.97 12.93
CA GLY A 286 -5.88 5.66 13.40
C GLY A 286 -6.81 5.75 14.64
N GLN A 287 -6.81 6.88 15.36
CA GLN A 287 -7.82 7.20 16.37
C GLN A 287 -9.21 7.43 15.74
N MET A 288 -9.29 8.26 14.69
CA MET A 288 -10.51 8.43 13.88
C MET A 288 -11.00 7.08 13.32
N MET A 289 -10.08 6.19 12.95
CA MET A 289 -10.44 4.83 12.50
C MET A 289 -10.98 3.94 13.62
N ALA A 290 -10.51 4.10 14.86
CA ALA A 290 -11.02 3.36 16.01
C ALA A 290 -12.45 3.79 16.37
N GLU A 291 -12.72 5.10 16.36
CA GLU A 291 -14.07 5.67 16.50
C GLU A 291 -15.01 5.15 15.39
N PHE A 292 -14.55 5.18 14.14
CA PHE A 292 -15.30 4.66 13.00
C PHE A 292 -15.60 3.16 13.09
N ALA A 293 -14.61 2.34 13.48
CA ALA A 293 -14.80 0.90 13.67
C ALA A 293 -15.77 0.60 14.84
N ALA A 294 -15.69 1.36 15.93
CA ALA A 294 -16.59 1.22 17.08
C ALA A 294 -18.03 1.59 16.72
N GLU A 295 -18.27 2.67 15.97
CA GLU A 295 -19.62 3.07 15.53
C GLU A 295 -20.21 2.02 14.58
N VAL A 296 -19.44 1.55 13.59
CA VAL A 296 -19.86 0.49 12.64
C VAL A 296 -20.15 -0.84 13.34
N ALA A 297 -19.46 -1.16 14.43
CA ALA A 297 -19.69 -2.37 15.23
C ALA A 297 -20.85 -2.23 16.25
N SER A 298 -21.43 -1.03 16.40
CA SER A 298 -22.51 -0.74 17.35
C SER A 298 -23.91 -0.91 16.73
N ASP A 299 -24.95 -0.84 17.58
CA ASP A 299 -26.35 -0.79 17.15
C ASP A 299 -26.73 0.53 16.44
N ARG A 300 -25.84 1.53 16.45
CA ARG A 300 -25.93 2.79 15.68
C ARG A 300 -25.36 2.67 14.27
N GLY A 301 -24.64 1.59 13.94
CA GLY A 301 -24.23 1.29 12.56
C GLY A 301 -25.42 0.97 11.64
N PRO A 302 -25.29 1.12 10.31
CA PRO A 302 -24.09 1.51 9.57
C PRO A 302 -23.81 3.03 9.61
N VAL A 303 -22.69 3.42 9.01
CA VAL A 303 -22.20 4.80 8.93
C VAL A 303 -22.35 5.34 7.50
N TYR A 304 -22.67 6.63 7.38
CA TYR A 304 -22.86 7.33 6.11
C TYR A 304 -22.04 8.62 6.02
N LEU A 305 -21.59 8.96 4.81
CA LEU A 305 -21.20 10.32 4.46
C LEU A 305 -22.47 11.08 4.07
N LYS A 306 -22.89 12.02 4.92
CA LYS A 306 -24.10 12.81 4.73
C LYS A 306 -23.88 13.87 3.65
N LEU A 307 -24.74 13.85 2.62
CA LEU A 307 -24.74 14.76 1.47
C LEU A 307 -26.14 15.25 1.08
N SER A 308 -27.20 14.54 1.48
CA SER A 308 -28.60 14.83 1.12
C SER A 308 -29.16 16.17 1.61
N HIS A 309 -28.45 16.85 2.52
CA HIS A 309 -28.79 18.20 3.00
C HIS A 309 -28.11 19.33 2.22
N LEU A 310 -27.23 19.01 1.26
CA LEU A 310 -26.45 20.00 0.51
C LEU A 310 -27.25 20.64 -0.62
N PRO A 311 -26.99 21.91 -0.97
CA PRO A 311 -27.63 22.54 -2.12
C PRO A 311 -27.14 21.94 -3.44
N GLU A 312 -27.98 22.01 -4.47
CA GLU A 312 -27.76 21.46 -5.81
C GLU A 312 -26.39 21.80 -6.41
N GLU A 313 -25.92 23.03 -6.20
CA GLU A 313 -24.60 23.51 -6.66
C GLU A 313 -23.44 22.75 -5.99
N SER A 314 -23.50 22.55 -4.67
CA SER A 314 -22.49 21.79 -3.93
C SER A 314 -22.52 20.31 -4.31
N ILE A 315 -23.70 19.74 -4.53
CA ILE A 315 -23.83 18.35 -5.01
C ILE A 315 -23.23 18.21 -6.42
N THR A 316 -23.59 19.10 -7.34
CA THR A 316 -23.05 19.12 -8.72
C THR A 316 -21.53 19.27 -8.73
N ALA A 317 -20.96 20.12 -7.86
CA ALA A 317 -19.52 20.26 -7.70
C ALA A 317 -18.86 18.97 -7.18
N LEU A 318 -19.44 18.33 -6.17
CA LEU A 318 -18.95 17.06 -5.63
C LEU A 318 -19.05 15.91 -6.65
N GLU A 319 -20.13 15.81 -7.40
CA GLU A 319 -20.27 14.84 -8.49
C GLU A 319 -19.19 15.06 -9.56
N SER A 320 -18.97 16.31 -9.99
CA SER A 320 -17.93 16.68 -10.95
C SER A 320 -16.52 16.27 -10.50
N ILE A 321 -16.15 16.54 -9.24
CA ILE A 321 -14.83 16.18 -8.69
C ILE A 321 -14.72 14.65 -8.53
N LEU A 322 -15.66 14.06 -7.79
CA LEU A 322 -15.55 12.69 -7.30
C LEU A 322 -15.83 11.65 -8.39
N HIS A 323 -16.68 11.96 -9.37
CA HIS A 323 -17.04 11.06 -10.48
C HIS A 323 -16.18 11.28 -11.74
N THR A 324 -15.28 12.29 -11.78
CA THR A 324 -14.40 12.50 -12.97
C THR A 324 -12.90 12.51 -12.67
N THR A 325 -12.48 12.88 -11.46
CA THR A 325 -11.06 12.89 -11.06
C THR A 325 -10.72 11.75 -10.11
N GLU A 326 -11.31 11.71 -8.91
CA GLU A 326 -10.93 10.73 -7.87
C GLU A 326 -11.15 9.27 -8.32
N ARG A 327 -12.37 8.94 -8.76
CA ARG A 327 -12.65 7.64 -9.39
C ARG A 327 -13.76 7.78 -10.46
N PRO A 328 -13.44 7.70 -11.77
CA PRO A 328 -14.43 7.76 -12.86
C PRO A 328 -15.53 6.68 -12.85
N THR A 329 -15.41 5.64 -12.01
CA THR A 329 -16.43 4.61 -11.83
C THR A 329 -17.41 4.90 -10.68
N ARG A 330 -17.23 6.01 -9.93
CA ARG A 330 -18.07 6.34 -8.77
C ARG A 330 -19.49 6.73 -9.19
N GLY A 331 -19.62 7.56 -10.23
CA GLY A 331 -20.94 7.92 -10.79
C GLY A 331 -21.71 6.72 -11.31
N THR A 332 -21.08 5.84 -12.10
CA THR A 332 -21.71 4.62 -12.62
C THR A 332 -22.00 3.58 -11.53
N PHE A 333 -21.23 3.55 -10.45
CA PHE A 333 -21.51 2.72 -9.27
C PHE A 333 -22.78 3.15 -8.51
N HIS A 334 -23.01 4.47 -8.36
CA HIS A 334 -24.20 5.02 -7.71
C HIS A 334 -25.43 4.94 -8.62
N SER A 335 -25.31 5.36 -9.89
CA SER A 335 -26.43 5.30 -10.84
C SER A 335 -26.88 3.85 -11.11
N GLY A 336 -25.95 2.89 -11.13
CA GLY A 336 -26.23 1.45 -11.20
C GLY A 336 -26.96 0.87 -9.98
N ARG A 337 -27.11 1.63 -8.89
CA ARG A 337 -27.94 1.31 -7.72
C ARG A 337 -29.20 2.19 -7.62
N GLY A 338 -29.36 3.19 -8.46
CA GLY A 338 -30.39 4.23 -8.31
C GLY A 338 -30.13 5.21 -7.15
N HIS A 339 -28.89 5.30 -6.66
CA HIS A 339 -28.52 6.25 -5.60
C HIS A 339 -28.15 7.61 -6.23
N ASP A 340 -28.71 8.69 -5.70
CA ASP A 340 -28.43 10.08 -6.05
C ASP A 340 -28.13 10.85 -4.76
N TYR A 341 -27.06 11.65 -4.73
CA TYR A 341 -26.62 12.38 -3.53
C TYR A 341 -27.66 13.38 -3.01
N ARG A 342 -28.62 13.81 -3.84
CA ARG A 342 -29.77 14.67 -3.47
C ARG A 342 -30.80 13.96 -2.59
N THR A 343 -30.76 12.63 -2.54
CA THR A 343 -31.78 11.80 -1.87
C THR A 343 -31.20 10.67 -1.02
N HIS A 344 -29.94 10.30 -1.24
CA HIS A 344 -29.27 9.18 -0.57
C HIS A 344 -27.90 9.62 -0.03
N ASP A 345 -27.68 9.45 1.28
CA ASP A 345 -26.36 9.56 1.88
C ASP A 345 -25.51 8.31 1.55
N ILE A 346 -24.18 8.47 1.49
CA ILE A 346 -23.30 7.40 0.98
C ILE A 346 -22.87 6.48 2.13
N GLU A 347 -23.28 5.21 2.12
CA GLU A 347 -22.83 4.23 3.11
C GLU A 347 -21.31 4.00 3.02
N MET A 348 -20.63 4.04 4.17
CA MET A 348 -19.18 3.95 4.31
C MET A 348 -18.78 2.69 5.10
N HIS A 349 -17.58 2.16 4.84
CA HIS A 349 -17.07 0.99 5.55
C HIS A 349 -15.53 0.96 5.63
N ILE A 350 -14.98 0.26 6.62
CA ILE A 350 -13.56 -0.15 6.65
C ILE A 350 -13.47 -1.57 6.09
N SER A 351 -12.57 -1.81 5.14
CA SER A 351 -12.60 -3.01 4.29
C SER A 351 -11.31 -3.83 4.34
N GLU A 352 -10.15 -3.20 4.07
CA GLU A 352 -8.85 -3.88 4.07
C GLU A 352 -7.76 -3.07 4.79
N ILE A 353 -6.71 -3.77 5.23
CA ILE A 353 -5.45 -3.19 5.72
C ILE A 353 -4.38 -3.18 4.62
N GLY A 354 -3.44 -2.24 4.69
CA GLY A 354 -2.26 -2.15 3.83
C GLY A 354 -0.99 -1.72 4.58
N LEU A 355 0.16 -1.82 3.92
CA LEU A 355 1.38 -1.09 4.31
C LEU A 355 1.57 0.11 3.38
N CYS A 356 1.73 1.31 3.93
CA CYS A 356 1.85 2.54 3.16
C CYS A 356 2.50 3.63 4.02
N GLY A 357 3.79 3.89 3.79
CA GLY A 357 4.57 4.84 4.59
C GLY A 357 4.25 6.32 4.31
N GLY A 358 3.41 6.61 3.30
CA GLY A 358 2.89 7.94 3.00
C GLY A 358 1.53 8.26 3.61
N HIS A 359 0.80 7.25 4.11
CA HIS A 359 -0.55 7.39 4.72
C HIS A 359 -0.61 6.85 6.17
N SER A 360 0.29 5.94 6.55
CA SER A 360 0.61 5.59 7.94
C SER A 360 2.14 5.63 8.12
N ALA A 361 2.69 5.03 9.17
CA ALA A 361 4.13 4.95 9.42
C ALA A 361 4.81 3.67 8.90
N SER A 362 4.17 2.87 8.03
CA SER A 362 4.66 1.55 7.62
C SER A 362 5.48 1.56 6.31
N GLY A 363 6.82 1.55 6.39
CA GLY A 363 7.66 1.66 5.19
C GLY A 363 9.12 1.22 5.36
N VAL A 364 9.88 1.31 4.27
CA VAL A 364 11.35 1.21 4.28
C VAL A 364 11.92 2.43 4.99
N ARG A 365 12.85 2.22 5.94
CA ARG A 365 13.52 3.31 6.67
C ARG A 365 14.38 4.12 5.70
N VAL A 366 14.25 5.45 5.74
CA VAL A 366 15.07 6.37 4.94
C VAL A 366 15.63 7.54 5.75
N ASP A 367 16.72 8.13 5.26
CA ASP A 367 17.25 9.42 5.72
C ASP A 367 16.55 10.62 5.02
N GLU A 368 16.95 11.84 5.38
CA GLU A 368 16.46 13.08 4.77
C GLU A 368 16.92 13.31 3.31
N HIS A 369 17.66 12.36 2.75
CA HIS A 369 18.06 12.26 1.34
C HIS A 369 17.42 11.06 0.61
N ALA A 370 16.42 10.41 1.23
CA ALA A 370 15.73 9.22 0.72
C ALA A 370 16.60 7.94 0.61
N ARG A 371 17.79 7.92 1.22
CA ARG A 371 18.68 6.74 1.27
C ARG A 371 18.15 5.73 2.26
N THR A 372 18.15 4.46 1.90
CA THR A 372 17.92 3.36 2.85
C THR A 372 19.21 3.05 3.64
N THR A 373 19.14 2.13 4.61
CA THR A 373 20.32 1.64 5.32
C THR A 373 21.27 0.79 4.47
N VAL A 374 20.87 0.36 3.27
CA VAL A 374 21.75 -0.26 2.27
C VAL A 374 22.36 0.83 1.37
N PRO A 375 23.70 1.00 1.33
CA PRO A 375 24.34 1.99 0.47
C PRO A 375 23.93 1.87 -1.00
N ARG A 376 23.65 3.02 -1.61
CA ARG A 376 23.16 3.20 -2.99
C ARG A 376 21.76 2.62 -3.29
N LEU A 377 21.02 2.17 -2.27
CA LEU A 377 19.60 1.85 -2.36
C LEU A 377 18.78 2.98 -1.74
N TYR A 378 17.77 3.45 -2.47
CA TYR A 378 16.87 4.54 -2.07
C TYR A 378 15.42 4.05 -2.06
N ALA A 379 14.55 4.68 -1.27
CA ALA A 379 13.11 4.44 -1.29
C ALA A 379 12.34 5.77 -1.32
N ALA A 380 11.26 5.85 -2.09
CA ALA A 380 10.46 7.07 -2.24
C ALA A 380 8.96 6.81 -2.50
N GLY A 381 8.13 7.80 -2.18
CA GLY A 381 6.67 7.66 -2.18
C GLY A 381 6.18 6.73 -1.06
N ASP A 382 5.01 6.12 -1.26
CA ASP A 382 4.32 5.28 -0.25
C ASP A 382 5.10 4.04 0.22
N LEU A 383 6.27 3.75 -0.35
CA LEU A 383 7.19 2.72 0.11
C LEU A 383 8.12 3.21 1.24
N ALA A 384 8.47 4.50 1.27
CA ALA A 384 9.35 5.08 2.28
C ALA A 384 8.56 5.40 3.56
N CYS A 385 9.13 5.11 4.74
CA CYS A 385 8.56 5.50 6.02
C CYS A 385 8.77 7.00 6.24
N VAL A 386 7.83 7.81 5.74
CA VAL A 386 7.77 9.27 5.93
C VAL A 386 6.29 9.63 6.10
N PRO A 387 5.74 9.47 7.31
CA PRO A 387 4.29 9.40 7.52
C PRO A 387 3.57 10.68 7.09
N HIS A 388 2.37 10.51 6.51
CA HIS A 388 1.49 11.59 6.04
C HIS A 388 2.13 12.53 5.00
N ASN A 389 3.11 12.05 4.24
CA ASN A 389 3.75 12.85 3.18
C ASN A 389 2.87 12.97 1.91
N TYR A 390 1.95 12.01 1.69
CA TYR A 390 1.04 11.91 0.55
C TYR A 390 1.69 12.24 -0.82
N MET A 391 0.92 12.77 -1.79
CA MET A 391 1.41 13.03 -3.15
C MET A 391 2.61 14.00 -3.19
N ILE A 392 2.64 15.05 -2.36
CA ILE A 392 3.71 16.05 -2.42
C ILE A 392 5.02 15.53 -1.85
N GLY A 393 4.97 14.77 -0.75
CA GLY A 393 6.11 14.04 -0.21
C GLY A 393 6.63 12.98 -1.14
N ALA A 394 5.75 12.26 -1.84
CA ALA A 394 6.16 11.34 -2.90
C ALA A 394 6.97 12.04 -4.00
N PHE A 395 6.59 13.25 -4.42
CA PHE A 395 7.39 14.04 -5.36
C PHE A 395 8.72 14.53 -4.76
N VAL A 396 8.71 15.04 -3.52
CA VAL A 396 9.91 15.54 -2.82
C VAL A 396 10.94 14.44 -2.56
N PHE A 397 10.52 13.25 -2.11
CA PHE A 397 11.44 12.12 -1.91
C PHE A 397 11.89 11.50 -3.24
N GLY A 398 11.09 11.59 -4.30
CA GLY A 398 11.53 11.29 -5.66
C GLY A 398 12.66 12.22 -6.14
N ASP A 399 12.48 13.54 -5.97
CA ASP A 399 13.49 14.57 -6.26
C ASP A 399 14.79 14.34 -5.49
N LEU A 400 14.70 14.16 -4.17
CA LEU A 400 15.85 13.87 -3.29
C LEU A 400 16.62 12.61 -3.74
N ALA A 401 15.91 11.49 -3.95
CA ALA A 401 16.53 10.24 -4.39
C ALA A 401 17.20 10.39 -5.76
N GLY A 402 16.53 11.05 -6.73
CA GLY A 402 17.10 11.27 -8.07
C GLY A 402 18.34 12.15 -8.05
N ALA A 403 18.32 13.24 -7.26
CA ALA A 403 19.45 14.16 -7.14
C ALA A 403 20.68 13.50 -6.48
N ASP A 404 20.50 12.70 -5.42
CA ASP A 404 21.63 12.03 -4.74
C ASP A 404 22.12 10.80 -5.51
N ALA A 405 21.23 10.01 -6.12
CA ALA A 405 21.61 8.84 -6.92
C ALA A 405 22.38 9.20 -8.20
N SER A 406 22.13 10.38 -8.80
CA SER A 406 22.81 10.85 -10.03
C SER A 406 24.34 10.97 -9.90
N ARG A 407 24.86 10.94 -8.67
CA ARG A 407 26.28 11.00 -8.32
C ARG A 407 27.03 9.71 -8.65
N PHE A 408 26.34 8.59 -8.80
CA PHE A 408 26.94 7.30 -9.09
C PHE A 408 26.98 7.01 -10.59
N ARG A 409 27.84 6.08 -11.00
CA ARG A 409 27.93 5.55 -12.37
C ARG A 409 27.72 4.05 -12.37
N ALA A 410 27.27 3.52 -13.52
CA ALA A 410 26.96 2.11 -13.73
C ALA A 410 27.98 1.16 -13.08
N TYR A 411 27.49 0.11 -12.42
CA TYR A 411 28.35 -0.88 -11.77
C TYR A 411 29.04 -1.78 -12.82
N GLU A 412 30.37 -1.75 -12.84
CA GLU A 412 31.22 -2.44 -13.82
C GLU A 412 31.56 -3.90 -13.47
N GLY A 413 31.26 -4.33 -12.24
CA GLY A 413 31.58 -5.68 -11.76
C GLY A 413 30.58 -6.75 -12.20
N GLU A 414 30.90 -8.01 -11.87
CA GLU A 414 29.97 -9.13 -12.05
C GLU A 414 28.77 -9.03 -11.10
N LEU A 415 27.59 -9.42 -11.59
CA LEU A 415 26.37 -9.49 -10.78
C LEU A 415 26.36 -10.78 -9.93
N PRO A 416 25.80 -10.77 -8.71
CA PRO A 416 25.87 -11.93 -7.82
C PRO A 416 25.08 -13.13 -8.37
N ALA A 417 25.78 -14.14 -8.89
CA ALA A 417 25.19 -15.30 -9.56
C ALA A 417 24.16 -16.07 -8.70
N GLY A 418 24.39 -16.16 -7.38
CA GLY A 418 23.43 -16.76 -6.44
C GLY A 418 22.11 -15.99 -6.36
N GLN A 419 22.16 -14.66 -6.28
CA GLN A 419 20.95 -13.81 -6.23
C GLN A 419 20.21 -13.80 -7.58
N LEU A 420 20.93 -13.89 -8.71
CA LEU A 420 20.33 -14.11 -10.02
C LEU A 420 19.59 -15.45 -10.10
N HIS A 421 20.17 -16.52 -9.54
CA HIS A 421 19.52 -17.83 -9.47
C HIS A 421 18.28 -17.84 -8.54
N GLU A 422 18.34 -17.19 -7.38
CA GLU A 422 17.17 -17.01 -6.49
C GLU A 422 16.04 -16.23 -7.19
N ALA A 423 16.37 -15.16 -7.91
CA ALA A 423 15.38 -14.39 -8.66
C ALA A 423 14.74 -15.22 -9.78
N HIS A 424 15.55 -16.00 -10.52
CA HIS A 424 15.09 -16.90 -11.57
C HIS A 424 14.18 -18.01 -11.03
N GLU A 425 14.56 -18.66 -9.93
CA GLU A 425 13.75 -19.69 -9.27
C GLU A 425 12.41 -19.13 -8.74
N LEU A 426 12.41 -17.92 -8.16
CA LEU A 426 11.19 -17.25 -7.72
C LEU A 426 10.21 -17.04 -8.89
N ILE A 427 10.72 -16.60 -10.04
CA ILE A 427 9.92 -16.31 -11.24
C ILE A 427 9.41 -17.59 -11.92
N TYR A 428 10.30 -18.56 -12.17
CA TYR A 428 10.03 -19.65 -13.13
C TYR A 428 9.62 -20.99 -12.54
N ARG A 429 9.81 -21.22 -11.22
CA ARG A 429 9.31 -22.44 -10.55
C ARG A 429 7.84 -22.79 -10.89
N PRO A 430 6.88 -21.84 -10.98
CA PRO A 430 5.49 -22.18 -11.31
C PRO A 430 5.28 -22.82 -12.70
N LEU A 431 6.22 -22.66 -13.65
CA LEU A 431 6.17 -23.38 -14.94
C LEU A 431 6.45 -24.88 -14.80
N ARG A 432 7.06 -25.33 -13.70
CA ARG A 432 7.26 -26.76 -13.39
C ARG A 432 6.02 -27.43 -12.81
N HIS A 433 5.01 -26.64 -12.45
CA HIS A 433 3.75 -27.10 -11.86
C HIS A 433 2.54 -26.57 -12.64
N PRO A 434 2.45 -26.75 -13.97
CA PRO A 434 1.43 -26.09 -14.80
C PRO A 434 -0.02 -26.41 -14.40
N ASP A 435 -0.25 -27.55 -13.74
CA ASP A 435 -1.54 -28.01 -13.23
C ASP A 435 -1.67 -27.90 -11.69
N GLY A 436 -0.73 -27.20 -11.03
CA GLY A 436 -0.78 -26.88 -9.60
C GLY A 436 -1.87 -25.85 -9.23
N PRO A 437 -2.08 -25.59 -7.93
CA PRO A 437 -3.09 -24.62 -7.47
C PRO A 437 -2.91 -23.26 -8.17
N PRO A 438 -3.97 -22.71 -8.80
CA PRO A 438 -3.88 -21.45 -9.52
C PRO A 438 -3.81 -20.30 -8.52
N GLN A 439 -2.96 -19.31 -8.80
CA GLN A 439 -2.61 -18.27 -7.83
C GLN A 439 -3.80 -17.53 -7.17
N PRO A 440 -4.97 -17.25 -7.80
CA PRO A 440 -6.06 -16.54 -7.11
C PRO A 440 -6.59 -17.28 -5.88
N GLN A 441 -6.50 -18.62 -5.87
CA GLN A 441 -6.90 -19.43 -4.71
C GLN A 441 -5.88 -19.31 -3.57
N VAL A 442 -4.59 -19.23 -3.89
CA VAL A 442 -3.50 -19.08 -2.92
C VAL A 442 -3.42 -17.65 -2.40
N GLU A 443 -3.58 -16.64 -3.28
CA GLU A 443 -3.70 -15.22 -2.91
C GLU A 443 -4.90 -15.00 -1.98
N TYR A 444 -6.06 -15.58 -2.29
CA TYR A 444 -7.24 -15.51 -1.43
C TYR A 444 -7.02 -16.20 -0.08
N LYS A 445 -6.45 -17.42 -0.06
CA LYS A 445 -6.13 -18.14 1.18
C LYS A 445 -5.19 -17.36 2.08
N LEU A 446 -4.14 -16.76 1.50
CA LEU A 446 -3.15 -15.93 2.18
C LEU A 446 -3.78 -14.69 2.82
N ARG A 447 -4.47 -13.87 2.01
CA ARG A 447 -5.07 -12.61 2.45
C ARG A 447 -6.27 -12.84 3.37
N ARG A 448 -6.90 -14.03 3.32
CA ARG A 448 -7.88 -14.46 4.33
C ARG A 448 -7.23 -14.62 5.70
N PHE A 449 -6.07 -15.28 5.81
CA PHE A 449 -5.35 -15.38 7.10
C PHE A 449 -4.88 -14.02 7.61
N VAL A 450 -4.58 -13.07 6.72
CA VAL A 450 -4.33 -11.67 7.12
C VAL A 450 -5.57 -11.05 7.78
N ASN A 451 -6.76 -11.16 7.17
CA ASN A 451 -7.99 -10.62 7.76
C ASN A 451 -8.45 -11.39 9.02
N ASP A 452 -8.27 -12.72 9.08
CA ASP A 452 -8.66 -13.54 10.23
C ASP A 452 -7.80 -13.26 11.48
N TYR A 453 -6.51 -12.94 11.30
CA TYR A 453 -5.51 -13.03 12.37
C TYR A 453 -4.51 -11.87 12.49
N VAL A 454 -4.34 -11.02 11.47
CA VAL A 454 -3.38 -9.90 11.48
C VAL A 454 -4.08 -8.55 11.56
N ALA A 455 -5.26 -8.43 10.94
CA ALA A 455 -6.08 -7.22 11.01
C ALA A 455 -6.50 -6.89 12.47
N PRO A 456 -6.60 -5.58 12.82
CA PRO A 456 -7.07 -5.16 14.14
C PRO A 456 -8.57 -5.46 14.33
N PRO A 457 -9.04 -5.72 15.57
CA PRO A 457 -8.27 -5.81 16.82
C PRO A 457 -7.29 -6.98 16.87
N LYS A 458 -6.03 -6.70 17.23
CA LYS A 458 -4.95 -7.69 17.25
C LYS A 458 -4.86 -8.39 18.62
N SER A 459 -4.19 -9.54 18.65
CA SER A 459 -3.64 -10.15 19.86
C SER A 459 -2.51 -11.12 19.52
N GLY A 460 -1.59 -11.38 20.44
CA GLY A 460 -0.42 -12.23 20.23
C GLY A 460 -0.79 -13.67 19.84
N ALA A 461 -1.86 -14.21 20.41
CA ALA A 461 -2.42 -15.50 20.01
C ALA A 461 -2.97 -15.51 18.57
N ARG A 462 -3.64 -14.44 18.11
CA ARG A 462 -4.07 -14.32 16.70
C ARG A 462 -2.86 -14.24 15.78
N LEU A 463 -1.92 -13.34 16.08
CA LEU A 463 -0.71 -13.12 15.30
C LEU A 463 0.15 -14.40 15.20
N SER A 464 0.21 -15.20 16.27
CA SER A 464 0.89 -16.49 16.27
C SER A 464 0.21 -17.52 15.35
N LEU A 465 -1.13 -17.59 15.31
CA LEU A 465 -1.87 -18.39 14.33
C LEU A 465 -1.64 -17.91 12.88
N ALA A 466 -1.42 -16.61 12.67
CA ALA A 466 -1.03 -16.07 11.36
C ALA A 466 0.35 -16.60 10.94
N LEU A 467 1.35 -16.50 11.82
CA LEU A 467 2.72 -16.96 11.55
C LEU A 467 2.78 -18.47 11.25
N GLU A 468 2.11 -19.31 12.05
CA GLU A 468 1.99 -20.74 11.74
C GLU A 468 1.38 -20.97 10.34
N SER A 469 0.40 -20.14 9.96
CA SER A 469 -0.29 -20.27 8.68
C SER A 469 0.59 -19.81 7.51
N PHE A 470 1.37 -18.74 7.67
CA PHE A 470 2.31 -18.26 6.65
C PHE A 470 3.53 -19.17 6.46
N GLU A 471 3.91 -19.96 7.47
CA GLU A 471 4.90 -21.03 7.33
C GLU A 471 4.29 -22.25 6.60
N ARG A 472 3.10 -22.72 7.01
CA ARG A 472 2.36 -23.78 6.29
C ARG A 472 2.15 -23.43 4.81
N MET A 473 1.87 -22.15 4.50
CA MET A 473 1.66 -21.66 3.14
C MET A 473 2.90 -21.67 2.25
N ARG A 474 4.11 -21.93 2.76
CA ARG A 474 5.30 -22.14 1.91
C ARG A 474 5.12 -23.31 0.97
N ALA A 475 4.43 -24.37 1.40
CA ALA A 475 4.09 -25.51 0.54
C ALA A 475 3.05 -25.15 -0.54
N ASP A 476 2.01 -24.40 -0.19
CA ASP A 476 1.01 -23.91 -1.15
C ASP A 476 1.65 -23.01 -2.22
N ILE A 477 2.52 -22.08 -1.79
CA ILE A 477 3.24 -21.14 -2.66
C ILE A 477 4.29 -21.86 -3.52
N ALA A 478 4.99 -22.87 -2.98
CA ALA A 478 5.92 -23.69 -3.73
C ALA A 478 5.22 -24.41 -4.89
N ALA A 479 4.03 -24.98 -4.64
CA ALA A 479 3.25 -25.76 -5.58
C ALA A 479 2.43 -24.95 -6.61
N MET A 480 2.34 -23.62 -6.47
CA MET A 480 1.54 -22.76 -7.39
C MET A 480 1.88 -22.99 -8.86
N GLY A 481 0.84 -23.06 -9.68
CA GLY A 481 0.97 -23.28 -11.12
C GLY A 481 0.85 -22.03 -11.99
N ALA A 482 1.61 -22.00 -13.08
CA ALA A 482 1.48 -21.01 -14.15
C ALA A 482 1.75 -21.66 -15.53
N ARG A 483 1.14 -21.11 -16.58
CA ARG A 483 1.39 -21.50 -17.98
C ARG A 483 1.83 -20.32 -18.86
N THR A 484 1.64 -19.08 -18.39
CA THR A 484 1.86 -17.81 -19.11
C THR A 484 2.68 -16.79 -18.31
N PRO A 485 3.35 -15.82 -18.95
CA PRO A 485 4.06 -14.72 -18.27
C PRO A 485 3.20 -13.88 -17.32
N HIS A 486 1.90 -13.75 -17.59
CA HIS A 486 0.98 -13.05 -16.69
C HIS A 486 0.72 -13.84 -15.40
N GLU A 487 0.56 -15.16 -15.49
CA GLU A 487 0.42 -16.01 -14.30
C GLU A 487 1.71 -16.02 -13.48
N LEU A 488 2.89 -16.06 -14.11
CA LEU A 488 4.18 -15.91 -13.39
C LEU A 488 4.24 -14.59 -12.62
N MET A 489 3.80 -13.49 -13.23
CA MET A 489 3.75 -12.17 -12.57
C MET A 489 2.89 -12.23 -11.31
N ARG A 490 1.73 -12.88 -11.40
CA ARG A 490 0.83 -13.01 -10.26
C ARG A 490 1.37 -13.99 -9.19
N CYS A 491 2.00 -15.10 -9.56
CA CYS A 491 2.64 -16.03 -8.61
C CYS A 491 3.79 -15.36 -7.83
N ALA A 492 4.58 -14.51 -8.48
CA ALA A 492 5.60 -13.70 -7.80
C ALA A 492 4.95 -12.68 -6.84
N GLU A 493 3.86 -12.00 -7.25
CA GLU A 493 3.12 -11.08 -6.37
C GLU A 493 2.56 -11.75 -5.12
N VAL A 494 2.07 -13.00 -5.18
CA VAL A 494 1.65 -13.76 -3.99
C VAL A 494 2.82 -13.99 -3.02
N THR A 495 4.05 -14.15 -3.53
CA THR A 495 5.24 -14.31 -2.70
C THR A 495 5.53 -13.01 -1.93
N PHE A 496 5.48 -11.85 -2.59
CA PHE A 496 5.70 -10.56 -1.94
C PHE A 496 4.62 -10.22 -0.90
N ILE A 497 3.35 -10.54 -1.18
CA ILE A 497 2.26 -10.38 -0.21
C ILE A 497 2.49 -11.27 1.02
N ARG A 498 3.02 -12.49 0.85
CA ARG A 498 3.32 -13.41 1.96
C ARG A 498 4.49 -12.93 2.82
N ASP A 499 5.53 -12.37 2.20
CA ASP A 499 6.63 -11.75 2.93
C ASP A 499 6.14 -10.52 3.72
N CYS A 500 5.34 -9.64 3.09
CA CYS A 500 4.73 -8.50 3.78
C CYS A 500 3.79 -8.92 4.92
N ALA A 501 3.04 -10.00 4.76
CA ALA A 501 2.15 -10.54 5.79
C ALA A 501 2.92 -11.11 7.00
N GLU A 502 4.05 -11.81 6.78
CA GLU A 502 4.90 -12.23 7.88
C GLU A 502 5.55 -11.04 8.59
N MET A 503 6.10 -10.07 7.84
CA MET A 503 6.68 -8.85 8.41
C MET A 503 5.65 -8.08 9.27
N ALA A 504 4.43 -7.88 8.75
CA ALA A 504 3.33 -7.23 9.46
C ALA A 504 2.91 -7.98 10.73
N ALA A 505 2.87 -9.32 10.68
CA ALA A 505 2.50 -10.15 11.82
C ALA A 505 3.59 -10.20 12.90
N ARG A 506 4.87 -10.37 12.53
CA ARG A 506 5.99 -10.38 13.49
C ARG A 506 6.20 -9.01 14.13
N ALA A 507 6.15 -7.92 13.35
CA ALA A 507 6.23 -6.57 13.90
C ALA A 507 5.06 -6.27 14.86
N SER A 508 3.85 -6.73 14.51
CA SER A 508 2.68 -6.58 15.38
C SER A 508 2.75 -7.46 16.64
N LEU A 509 3.42 -8.60 16.59
CA LEU A 509 3.62 -9.49 17.74
C LEU A 509 4.67 -8.93 18.69
N ALA A 510 5.71 -8.30 18.13
CA ALA A 510 6.82 -7.68 18.86
C ALA A 510 6.36 -6.52 19.75
N ARG A 511 5.67 -5.52 19.19
CA ARG A 511 5.17 -4.35 19.96
C ARG A 511 4.04 -4.79 20.89
N THR A 512 4.27 -4.74 22.20
CA THR A 512 3.35 -5.17 23.27
C THR A 512 2.66 -3.98 23.97
N GLU A 513 2.10 -3.09 23.17
CA GLU A 513 1.25 -1.95 23.58
C GLU A 513 0.13 -1.73 22.54
N SER A 514 -0.73 -0.74 22.76
CA SER A 514 -1.61 -0.18 21.73
C SER A 514 -1.27 1.29 21.47
N ARG A 515 -1.12 1.66 20.20
CA ARG A 515 -0.72 3.01 19.75
C ARG A 515 -1.34 3.31 18.38
N TRP A 516 -1.49 4.59 18.03
CA TRP A 516 -2.08 5.03 16.75
C TRP A 516 -3.51 4.50 16.54
N GLY A 517 -4.29 4.35 17.61
CA GLY A 517 -5.65 3.78 17.57
C GLY A 517 -5.70 2.45 16.80
N LEU A 518 -6.63 2.33 15.84
CA LEU A 518 -6.86 1.09 15.09
C LEU A 518 -5.65 0.63 14.26
N TYR A 519 -4.72 1.53 13.89
CA TYR A 519 -3.53 1.15 13.12
C TYR A 519 -2.65 0.13 13.88
N HIS A 520 -2.62 0.22 15.22
CA HIS A 520 -2.03 -0.78 16.12
C HIS A 520 -2.83 -0.92 17.43
N ASP A 521 -4.05 -1.45 17.31
CA ASP A 521 -4.89 -1.89 18.44
C ASP A 521 -4.57 -3.34 18.83
N ARG A 522 -4.12 -3.56 20.08
CA ARG A 522 -3.86 -4.86 20.70
C ARG A 522 -4.77 -5.09 21.91
N THR A 523 -5.76 -5.95 21.76
CA THR A 523 -6.72 -6.31 22.83
C THR A 523 -6.08 -7.01 24.04
N ASP A 524 -4.90 -7.58 23.90
CA ASP A 524 -4.10 -8.17 24.97
C ASP A 524 -3.13 -7.18 25.64
N HIS A 525 -2.83 -6.05 24.98
CA HIS A 525 -2.04 -4.94 25.49
C HIS A 525 -2.74 -3.59 25.18
N PRO A 526 -3.94 -3.32 25.75
CA PRO A 526 -4.84 -2.25 25.30
C PRO A 526 -4.41 -0.83 25.69
N ALA A 527 -3.25 -0.66 26.32
CA ALA A 527 -2.72 0.63 26.77
C ALA A 527 -1.47 1.02 25.98
N ARG A 528 -1.25 2.33 25.84
CA ARG A 528 -0.01 2.92 25.33
C ARG A 528 1.08 2.84 26.42
N ASP A 529 2.29 2.40 26.06
CA ASP A 529 3.42 2.28 26.98
C ASP A 529 4.61 3.11 26.47
N ASP A 530 4.61 4.39 26.83
CA ASP A 530 5.71 5.31 26.50
C ASP A 530 7.02 5.01 27.26
N ALA A 531 7.01 4.12 28.27
CA ALA A 531 8.22 3.74 29.00
C ALA A 531 8.97 2.60 28.29
N SER A 532 8.25 1.63 27.72
CA SER A 532 8.85 0.48 27.01
C SER A 532 8.95 0.66 25.49
N TRP A 533 8.01 1.41 24.88
CA TRP A 533 7.72 1.38 23.44
C TRP A 533 7.74 2.74 22.72
N PHE A 534 8.19 3.82 23.38
CA PHE A 534 8.43 5.14 22.72
C PHE A 534 9.68 5.13 21.82
N HIS A 535 9.67 4.26 20.82
CA HIS A 535 10.76 4.01 19.91
C HIS A 535 10.25 3.50 18.55
N HIS A 536 11.04 3.71 17.51
CA HIS A 536 10.86 3.03 16.24
C HIS A 536 11.13 1.53 16.42
N LEU A 537 10.37 0.70 15.72
CA LEU A 537 10.61 -0.74 15.62
C LEU A 537 11.17 -1.03 14.23
N ASP A 538 12.49 -1.13 14.15
CA ASP A 538 13.18 -1.44 12.90
C ASP A 538 13.26 -2.95 12.72
N LEU A 539 12.85 -3.42 11.55
CA LEU A 539 12.87 -4.80 11.08
C LEU A 539 13.92 -4.93 9.98
N HIS A 540 14.77 -5.94 10.08
CA HIS A 540 15.76 -6.27 9.06
C HIS A 540 15.90 -7.78 8.86
N LYS A 541 16.55 -8.16 7.75
CA LYS A 541 16.96 -9.52 7.48
C LYS A 541 18.39 -9.72 8.00
N SER A 542 18.59 -10.63 8.94
CA SER A 542 19.92 -10.92 9.47
C SER A 542 20.74 -11.87 8.58
N PRO A 543 22.05 -12.06 8.81
CA PRO A 543 22.90 -12.91 7.98
C PRO A 543 22.51 -14.39 7.92
N SER A 544 21.75 -14.89 8.92
CA SER A 544 21.15 -16.24 8.91
C SER A 544 19.90 -16.34 8.02
N GLY A 545 19.30 -15.19 7.69
CA GLY A 545 18.06 -15.07 6.93
C GLY A 545 16.80 -14.80 7.78
N SER A 546 16.91 -14.77 9.12
CA SER A 546 15.80 -14.49 10.03
C SER A 546 15.30 -13.05 9.97
N MET A 547 14.04 -12.85 10.36
CA MET A 547 13.44 -11.55 10.61
C MET A 547 13.79 -11.09 12.02
N GLU A 548 14.68 -10.11 12.14
CA GLU A 548 15.17 -9.61 13.42
C GLU A 548 14.82 -8.14 13.65
N PHE A 549 14.57 -7.80 14.92
CA PHE A 549 14.08 -6.49 15.31
C PHE A 549 15.09 -5.69 16.13
N THR A 550 15.04 -4.37 15.98
CA THR A 550 15.78 -3.39 16.79
C THR A 550 14.85 -2.27 17.23
N ALA A 551 14.82 -2.02 18.53
CA ALA A 551 14.18 -0.85 19.13
C ALA A 551 15.11 0.36 19.02
N ARG A 552 14.91 1.23 18.03
CA ARG A 552 15.68 2.47 17.84
C ARG A 552 14.94 3.65 18.46
N PRO A 553 15.54 4.38 19.44
CA PRO A 553 14.87 5.50 20.08
C PRO A 553 14.49 6.60 19.07
N VAL A 554 13.42 7.33 19.37
CA VAL A 554 13.02 8.52 18.60
C VAL A 554 14.14 9.56 18.71
N ALA A 555 14.51 10.18 17.59
CA ALA A 555 15.53 11.22 17.56
C ALA A 555 15.04 12.49 18.30
N PRO A 556 15.95 13.32 18.86
CA PRO A 556 15.56 14.63 19.40
C PRO A 556 14.82 15.46 18.35
N TYR A 557 13.67 16.01 18.72
CA TYR A 557 12.85 16.79 17.80
C TYR A 557 13.56 18.06 17.31
N LEU A 558 13.40 18.35 16.02
CA LEU A 558 13.79 19.61 15.39
C LEU A 558 12.77 20.72 15.72
N VAL A 559 11.51 20.34 15.92
CA VAL A 559 10.39 21.20 16.29
C VAL A 559 9.76 20.62 17.57
N PRO A 560 9.84 21.33 18.72
CA PRO A 560 9.24 20.88 19.97
C PRO A 560 7.72 20.67 19.86
N VAL A 561 7.22 19.66 20.58
CA VAL A 561 5.80 19.31 20.66
C VAL A 561 5.53 18.99 22.13
N ASP A 562 4.90 19.91 22.86
CA ASP A 562 4.79 19.89 24.33
C ASP A 562 4.18 18.59 24.89
N GLU A 563 3.38 17.89 24.08
CA GLU A 563 2.73 16.63 24.41
C GLU A 563 3.69 15.41 24.45
N PHE A 564 4.89 15.51 23.88
CA PHE A 564 5.83 14.39 23.71
C PHE A 564 7.29 14.82 23.94
N THR A 565 8.11 13.94 24.54
CA THR A 565 9.54 14.21 24.74
C THR A 565 10.37 12.96 24.42
N PRO A 566 11.17 12.96 23.34
CA PRO A 566 12.09 11.87 23.03
C PRO A 566 13.10 11.63 24.15
N THR A 567 13.08 10.43 24.72
CA THR A 567 13.98 9.99 25.80
C THR A 567 15.40 9.72 25.31
N GLY A 568 15.59 9.51 24.01
CA GLY A 568 16.89 9.20 23.39
C GLY A 568 17.47 7.86 23.85
N GLY A 569 18.79 7.80 23.98
CA GLY A 569 19.52 6.58 24.39
C GLY A 569 20.15 5.82 23.22
N ALA A 570 20.46 4.54 23.44
CA ALA A 570 21.04 3.65 22.44
C ALA A 570 19.98 2.69 21.88
N SER A 571 20.12 2.26 20.63
CA SER A 571 19.26 1.24 20.04
C SER A 571 19.41 -0.10 20.76
N ARG A 572 18.29 -0.71 21.15
CA ARG A 572 18.22 -2.03 21.78
C ARG A 572 17.88 -3.08 20.72
N HIS A 573 18.83 -3.93 20.36
CA HIS A 573 18.55 -5.12 19.56
C HIS A 573 17.58 -6.04 20.33
N LEU A 574 16.55 -6.55 19.64
CA LEU A 574 15.54 -7.45 20.18
C LEU A 574 15.73 -8.89 19.66
N GLY A 575 16.31 -9.08 18.48
CA GLY A 575 16.49 -10.40 17.85
C GLY A 575 15.23 -10.90 17.15
N GLU A 576 15.11 -12.22 16.97
CA GLU A 576 13.93 -12.83 16.35
C GLU A 576 12.76 -12.91 17.34
N VAL A 577 11.58 -12.52 16.86
CA VAL A 577 10.30 -12.63 17.58
C VAL A 577 9.58 -13.90 17.12
N HIS A 578 9.37 -14.82 18.07
CA HIS A 578 8.76 -16.14 17.82
C HIS A 578 7.27 -16.17 18.23
N PRO A 579 6.44 -17.04 17.61
CA PRO A 579 5.04 -17.19 17.97
C PRO A 579 4.84 -17.84 19.35
N GLU A 580 3.74 -17.47 20.01
CA GLU A 580 3.20 -18.19 21.16
C GLU A 580 2.71 -19.59 20.74
N GLY A 581 2.87 -20.61 21.59
CA GLY A 581 2.42 -21.98 21.31
C GLY A 581 0.90 -22.14 21.36
N VAL A 582 0.17 -21.72 20.33
CA VAL A 582 -1.30 -21.52 20.31
C VAL A 582 -2.17 -22.78 20.20
N ALA A 583 -1.58 -23.97 20.14
CA ALA A 583 -2.29 -25.23 19.83
C ALA A 583 -3.36 -25.70 20.84
N THR A 584 -3.50 -25.08 22.02
CA THR A 584 -4.46 -25.48 23.07
C THR A 584 -5.10 -24.29 23.78
N ALA A 585 -6.43 -24.30 23.90
CA ALA A 585 -7.17 -23.33 24.70
C ALA A 585 -6.98 -23.59 26.20
N GLY A 586 -6.74 -22.52 26.98
CA GLY A 586 -6.50 -22.57 28.41
C GLY A 586 -5.96 -21.24 28.93
N ALA A 587 -5.85 -21.09 30.25
CA ALA A 587 -5.21 -19.92 30.86
C ALA A 587 -3.71 -19.89 30.53
N ARG A 588 -3.20 -18.69 30.22
CA ARG A 588 -1.81 -18.42 29.84
C ARG A 588 -1.43 -17.09 30.47
N GLU A 589 -0.29 -17.05 31.18
CA GLU A 589 0.20 -15.86 31.89
C GLU A 589 1.50 -15.32 31.27
N THR A 590 1.99 -15.95 30.20
CA THR A 590 3.30 -15.67 29.58
C THR A 590 3.12 -14.90 28.27
N ALA A 591 3.58 -13.65 28.24
CA ALA A 591 3.67 -12.85 27.02
C ALA A 591 4.77 -13.38 26.07
N PRO A 592 4.68 -13.12 24.76
CA PRO A 592 5.76 -13.45 23.82
C PRO A 592 7.00 -12.62 24.13
N MET A 593 8.16 -13.27 24.16
CA MET A 593 9.46 -12.63 24.29
C MET A 593 10.33 -12.99 23.08
N ALA A 594 11.05 -12.01 22.55
CA ALA A 594 12.13 -12.27 21.61
C ALA A 594 13.27 -13.01 22.32
N SER A 595 13.96 -13.91 21.61
CA SER A 595 15.03 -14.71 22.22
C SER A 595 16.21 -13.83 22.63
N PRO A 596 16.73 -13.93 23.86
CA PRO A 596 17.96 -13.23 24.23
C PRO A 596 19.11 -13.74 23.33
N PRO A 597 20.05 -12.86 22.93
CA PRO A 597 21.15 -13.24 22.04
C PRO A 597 21.98 -14.36 22.68
N GLU A 598 22.30 -15.41 21.90
CA GLU A 598 23.13 -16.50 22.40
C GLU A 598 24.50 -15.97 22.85
N PRO A 599 25.01 -16.42 24.01
CA PRO A 599 26.34 -16.03 24.46
C PRO A 599 27.38 -16.58 23.47
N LEU A 600 28.13 -15.67 22.85
CA LEU A 600 29.24 -15.98 21.95
C LEU A 600 30.17 -17.01 22.58
N THR A 601 30.12 -18.24 22.09
CA THR A 601 30.98 -19.33 22.56
C THR A 601 32.40 -19.10 22.06
N THR A 602 33.20 -18.42 22.88
CA THR A 602 34.63 -18.20 22.63
C THR A 602 35.34 -19.55 22.57
N GLY A 603 35.59 -20.02 21.35
CA GLY A 603 36.23 -21.31 21.11
C GLY A 603 37.66 -21.32 21.64
N ILE A 604 37.87 -21.95 22.80
CA ILE A 604 39.21 -22.31 23.27
C ILE A 604 39.68 -23.49 22.40
N THR A 605 40.81 -23.28 21.72
CA THR A 605 41.43 -24.28 20.86
C THR A 605 42.17 -25.33 21.68
N ASP A 606 41.77 -26.59 21.56
CA ASP A 606 42.55 -27.73 22.06
C ASP A 606 43.00 -28.65 20.91
N THR A 607 44.18 -29.26 21.06
CA THR A 607 44.95 -29.87 19.96
C THR A 607 44.81 -31.41 19.97
N PRO A 608 44.66 -32.11 18.81
CA PRO A 608 44.20 -33.51 18.78
C PRO A 608 45.22 -34.56 19.26
N GLY A 609 44.73 -35.54 20.05
CA GLY A 609 45.55 -36.43 20.90
C GLY A 609 45.44 -37.96 20.69
N SER A 610 45.08 -38.44 19.49
CA SER A 610 45.30 -39.84 18.99
C SER A 610 44.41 -41.02 19.50
N ARG A 611 44.32 -42.04 18.61
CA ARG A 611 43.95 -43.48 18.81
C ARG A 611 42.50 -43.85 19.23
N GLY A 612 41.83 -44.62 18.36
CA GLY A 612 40.67 -45.48 18.69
C GLY A 612 41.10 -46.96 18.86
N PRO A 613 40.28 -47.99 18.53
CA PRO A 613 38.95 -47.97 17.87
C PRO A 613 37.90 -48.92 18.53
N GLN A 614 36.87 -49.31 17.75
CA GLN A 614 35.85 -50.38 17.95
C GLN A 614 34.44 -49.94 18.42
N GLY A 615 33.43 -50.63 17.87
CA GLY A 615 32.01 -50.70 18.29
C GLY A 615 31.54 -52.16 18.06
N PRO A 616 30.29 -52.47 17.65
CA PRO A 616 29.07 -51.65 17.56
C PRO A 616 27.82 -52.36 18.18
N ARG A 617 26.59 -51.93 17.82
CA ARG A 617 25.27 -52.52 18.18
C ARG A 617 24.82 -52.21 19.64
N GLY A 618 23.52 -52.14 19.96
CA GLY A 618 22.32 -52.23 19.12
C GLY A 618 21.03 -51.83 19.88
N SER A 619 19.95 -51.60 19.14
CA SER A 619 18.58 -51.26 19.61
C SER A 619 17.70 -52.54 19.75
N PRO A 620 16.42 -52.51 20.23
CA PRO A 620 15.66 -51.46 20.95
C PRO A 620 14.64 -51.97 22.05
N ALA A 621 13.87 -51.03 22.62
CA ALA A 621 12.39 -51.07 22.84
C ALA A 621 11.69 -51.66 24.11
N ARG A 622 10.56 -51.00 24.46
CA ARG A 622 9.35 -51.45 25.23
C ARG A 622 9.51 -51.64 26.77
N THR A 623 8.50 -51.46 27.66
CA THR A 623 7.03 -51.15 27.52
C THR A 623 6.43 -50.49 28.80
N ARG A 624 5.21 -49.92 28.70
CA ARG A 624 4.00 -49.94 29.63
C ARG A 624 4.18 -50.36 31.12
N VAL A 625 3.44 -49.87 32.14
CA VAL A 625 1.96 -49.61 32.32
C VAL A 625 1.72 -48.44 33.34
N ALA A 626 0.46 -47.99 33.51
CA ALA A 626 0.02 -46.79 34.24
C ALA A 626 -0.56 -46.99 35.67
N ARG A 627 -0.90 -45.84 36.30
CA ARG A 627 -1.97 -45.54 37.30
C ARG A 627 -1.79 -45.77 38.83
N ALA A 628 -1.64 -44.62 39.52
CA ALA A 628 -2.63 -44.02 40.46
C ALA A 628 -2.54 -44.22 42.01
N ARG A 629 -3.14 -43.22 42.69
CA ARG A 629 -3.52 -43.05 44.12
C ARG A 629 -2.51 -42.43 45.12
N SER A 630 -2.97 -41.35 45.74
CA SER A 630 -2.58 -40.75 47.04
C SER A 630 -3.13 -41.60 48.24
N PRO A 631 -2.85 -41.33 49.55
CA PRO A 631 -2.56 -40.03 50.20
C PRO A 631 -1.41 -40.02 51.26
N ARG A 632 -1.30 -38.91 52.02
CA ARG A 632 -0.33 -38.66 53.13
C ARG A 632 -0.60 -39.51 54.39
N PRO A 633 0.38 -39.63 55.30
CA PRO A 633 0.22 -39.03 56.65
C PRO A 633 1.55 -38.54 57.31
N GLY A 634 1.48 -38.00 58.54
CA GLY A 634 2.61 -37.96 59.50
C GLY A 634 2.99 -36.58 60.09
N CYS A 635 3.18 -36.49 61.41
CA CYS A 635 3.61 -35.27 62.13
C CYS A 635 4.47 -35.60 63.37
N SER A 636 5.41 -34.72 63.73
CA SER A 636 5.95 -34.50 65.10
C SER A 636 7.07 -33.44 65.10
N ASN A 637 7.57 -32.92 66.24
CA ASN A 637 6.92 -32.17 67.35
C ASN A 637 8.03 -31.62 68.29
N SER A 638 8.04 -30.33 68.70
CA SER A 638 8.47 -29.78 70.02
C SER A 638 9.02 -28.32 70.06
N SER A 639 8.22 -27.40 70.63
CA SER A 639 8.45 -26.61 71.87
C SER A 639 9.74 -25.79 72.17
N PRO A 640 9.71 -24.74 73.06
CA PRO A 640 8.61 -23.77 73.31
C PRO A 640 9.00 -22.30 73.74
N SER A 641 8.19 -21.32 73.30
CA SER A 641 7.66 -20.17 74.08
C SER A 641 8.51 -18.98 74.62
N ARG A 642 7.99 -17.75 74.42
CA ARG A 642 7.40 -16.92 75.51
C ARG A 642 6.43 -15.82 75.00
N ARG A 643 5.40 -15.50 75.82
CA ARG A 643 4.29 -14.53 75.60
C ARG A 643 4.78 -13.06 75.65
N LYS A 644 4.08 -12.00 75.20
CA LYS A 644 2.62 -11.65 75.29
C LYS A 644 2.10 -10.68 74.19
N THR A 645 0.79 -10.71 73.99
CA THR A 645 -0.12 -9.77 73.26
C THR A 645 -0.83 -8.80 74.27
N PRO A 646 -1.87 -7.94 74.02
CA PRO A 646 -2.85 -7.89 72.88
C PRO A 646 -3.51 -6.54 72.43
N THR A 647 -4.34 -6.59 71.35
CA THR A 647 -5.59 -5.80 71.03
C THR A 647 -5.56 -4.24 70.92
N SER A 648 -6.46 -3.50 70.23
CA SER A 648 -7.49 -3.74 69.18
C SER A 648 -8.02 -2.39 68.56
N ARG A 649 -8.79 -2.42 67.45
CA ARG A 649 -9.60 -1.28 66.88
C ARG A 649 -10.99 -1.16 67.61
N PRO A 650 -11.98 -0.25 67.29
CA PRO A 650 -12.13 0.76 66.19
C PRO A 650 -12.82 2.14 66.49
N SER A 651 -12.95 3.00 65.45
CA SER A 651 -14.12 3.88 65.07
C SER A 651 -14.25 5.43 65.40
N HIS A 652 -14.51 6.20 64.32
CA HIS A 652 -15.33 7.42 64.04
C HIS A 652 -15.33 8.79 64.79
N ARG A 653 -15.20 9.87 63.97
CA ARG A 653 -15.77 11.28 64.04
C ARG A 653 -15.32 12.20 65.21
N THR A 654 -15.29 13.55 65.18
CA THR A 654 -15.38 14.69 64.20
C THR A 654 -14.87 15.97 64.92
N TRP A 655 -14.28 17.03 64.32
CA TRP A 655 -14.97 18.23 63.75
C TRP A 655 -13.97 19.41 63.43
N ARG A 656 -14.43 20.38 62.61
CA ARG A 656 -14.05 21.82 62.47
C ARG A 656 -12.80 22.27 61.65
N THR A 657 -13.01 23.38 60.93
CA THR A 657 -12.06 24.29 60.23
C THR A 657 -12.23 25.73 60.77
N PRO A 658 -11.46 26.75 60.29
CA PRO A 658 -12.02 27.67 59.27
C PRO A 658 -11.02 28.30 58.25
N ASN A 659 -11.57 29.02 57.25
CA ASN A 659 -10.94 29.89 56.22
C ASN A 659 -11.49 31.34 56.37
N PRO A 660 -11.30 32.32 55.45
CA PRO A 660 -10.14 32.82 54.68
C PRO A 660 -9.84 34.32 55.05
N PRO A 661 -9.29 35.19 54.16
CA PRO A 661 -10.12 35.97 53.20
C PRO A 661 -9.46 36.21 51.81
N SER A 662 -9.95 37.17 51.01
CA SER A 662 -9.75 37.29 49.55
C SER A 662 -9.80 38.75 49.00
N ALA A 663 -9.78 38.91 47.66
CA ALA A 663 -9.81 40.15 46.83
C ALA A 663 -8.42 40.82 46.61
N GLU A 664 -8.15 41.62 45.56
CA GLU A 664 -9.03 42.40 44.65
C GLU A 664 -8.67 42.35 43.13
N ARG A 665 -9.56 42.91 42.30
CA ARG A 665 -9.41 43.48 40.93
C ARG A 665 -10.00 44.92 41.01
N PRO A 666 -9.72 45.93 40.14
CA PRO A 666 -9.52 45.79 38.68
C PRO A 666 -8.65 46.85 37.94
N SER A 667 -8.73 46.83 36.59
CA SER A 667 -8.77 48.01 35.68
C SER A 667 -7.56 48.34 34.78
N ARG A 668 -7.75 49.34 33.90
CA ARG A 668 -7.09 49.55 32.60
C ARG A 668 -5.93 50.54 32.65
N SER A 669 -4.89 50.35 31.82
CA SER A 669 -4.48 51.32 30.77
C SER A 669 -3.12 50.97 30.11
N SER A 670 -2.93 51.43 28.87
CA SER A 670 -1.63 51.51 28.16
C SER A 670 -1.06 52.93 28.35
N PRO A 671 0.27 53.17 28.36
CA PRO A 671 1.03 53.17 27.10
C PRO A 671 2.53 52.77 27.16
N LYS A 672 3.15 52.74 25.97
CA LYS A 672 4.61 52.79 25.68
C LYS A 672 5.17 54.21 25.93
N PRO A 673 6.49 54.50 25.74
CA PRO A 673 7.71 53.70 25.95
C PRO A 673 8.82 54.49 26.72
N CYS A 674 9.97 53.87 27.04
CA CYS A 674 11.26 54.61 27.01
C CYS A 674 12.51 53.71 26.89
N ARG A 675 13.60 54.28 26.36
CA ARG A 675 14.98 53.76 26.34
C ARG A 675 15.90 54.81 26.94
N PRO A 676 17.00 54.42 27.61
CA PRO A 676 18.30 54.46 26.94
C PRO A 676 18.99 53.07 27.07
N ALA A 677 20.29 52.80 26.94
CA ALA A 677 21.47 53.65 26.72
C ALA A 677 22.48 52.99 25.74
N ARG A 678 23.79 52.98 26.06
CA ARG A 678 24.91 52.54 25.21
C ARG A 678 26.13 52.10 26.02
N ALA A 679 26.84 51.07 25.55
CA ALA A 679 28.31 51.00 25.49
C ALA A 679 28.69 50.04 24.35
N ARG A 680 29.16 50.49 23.18
CA ARG A 680 30.55 50.89 22.80
C ARG A 680 31.61 49.76 22.88
N ARG A 681 31.85 49.09 21.75
CA ARG A 681 33.14 49.06 21.00
C ARG A 681 32.95 48.40 19.62
N SER A 682 33.95 48.48 18.74
CA SER A 682 33.84 48.17 17.29
C SER A 682 35.15 47.55 16.73
N PRO A 683 35.13 46.91 15.53
CA PRO A 683 36.17 45.96 15.12
C PRO A 683 37.12 46.47 13.99
N PRO A 684 38.15 45.68 13.65
CA PRO A 684 38.80 45.66 12.33
C PRO A 684 38.25 44.53 11.43
N ARG A 685 38.49 44.45 10.11
CA ARG A 685 38.60 45.42 9.01
C ARG A 685 38.76 44.58 7.72
N SER A 686 38.08 44.93 6.63
CA SER A 686 38.34 44.37 5.29
C SER A 686 39.13 45.36 4.43
N PRO A 687 39.62 44.93 3.25
CA PRO A 687 39.72 45.86 2.12
C PRO A 687 39.44 45.25 0.72
N THR A 688 38.63 45.96 -0.09
CA THR A 688 38.74 46.14 -1.57
C THR A 688 38.64 44.92 -2.53
N SER A 689 38.22 45.03 -3.81
CA SER A 689 37.78 46.16 -4.67
C SER A 689 36.92 45.69 -5.86
N THR A 690 36.02 46.56 -6.36
CA THR A 690 35.34 46.47 -7.69
C THR A 690 36.19 47.12 -8.80
N PRO A 691 35.98 46.81 -10.11
CA PRO A 691 35.05 47.60 -10.96
C PRO A 691 34.31 46.72 -12.04
N PRO A 692 33.85 47.16 -13.24
CA PRO A 692 32.40 47.34 -13.43
C PRO A 692 31.75 46.82 -14.76
N TYR A 693 30.40 46.81 -14.76
CA TYR A 693 29.46 47.01 -15.90
C TYR A 693 29.42 46.05 -17.12
N ALA A 694 28.27 45.36 -17.29
CA ALA A 694 27.69 44.98 -18.59
C ALA A 694 26.18 44.63 -18.47
N PRO A 695 25.26 45.25 -19.25
CA PRO A 695 23.85 44.85 -19.32
C PRO A 695 23.56 43.87 -20.49
N PRO A 696 22.52 43.02 -20.41
CA PRO A 696 22.18 42.05 -21.46
C PRO A 696 21.52 42.68 -22.70
N PRO A 697 21.57 42.01 -23.88
CA PRO A 697 21.15 42.57 -25.16
C PRO A 697 19.62 42.58 -25.39
N ARG A 698 19.17 43.47 -26.28
CA ARG A 698 17.78 43.53 -26.77
C ARG A 698 17.56 42.59 -27.98
N PRO A 699 16.34 42.03 -28.18
CA PRO A 699 15.93 41.44 -29.45
C PRO A 699 15.69 42.52 -30.53
N PRO A 700 15.76 42.18 -31.83
CA PRO A 700 15.61 43.12 -32.94
C PRO A 700 14.15 43.49 -33.24
N SER A 701 13.95 44.67 -33.83
CA SER A 701 12.65 45.19 -34.27
C SER A 701 12.63 45.50 -35.77
N VAL A 702 11.58 45.09 -36.48
CA VAL A 702 11.23 45.57 -37.83
C VAL A 702 9.74 45.98 -37.84
N ASN A 703 9.35 46.82 -38.80
CA ASN A 703 8.33 47.85 -38.63
C ASN A 703 6.93 47.52 -39.21
N SER A 704 5.99 48.46 -39.02
CA SER A 704 4.66 48.62 -39.68
C SER A 704 3.45 47.84 -39.14
N SER A 705 2.22 48.41 -39.07
CA SER A 705 1.82 49.84 -39.12
C SER A 705 0.35 50.12 -38.71
N ARG A 706 0.15 51.21 -37.94
CA ARG A 706 -1.08 52.02 -37.79
C ARG A 706 -2.30 51.40 -37.03
N PRO A 707 -3.27 52.23 -36.55
CA PRO A 707 -3.91 52.00 -35.24
C PRO A 707 -5.43 51.73 -35.24
N SER A 708 -5.95 51.32 -34.08
CA SER A 708 -7.38 51.19 -33.78
C SER A 708 -7.87 52.21 -32.73
N PRO A 709 -8.99 52.93 -32.97
CA PRO A 709 -9.67 53.77 -31.97
C PRO A 709 -10.68 52.98 -31.09
N PRO A 710 -11.31 53.58 -30.05
CA PRO A 710 -11.57 52.83 -28.81
C PRO A 710 -13.05 52.72 -28.34
N ASN A 711 -13.29 51.68 -27.52
CA ASN A 711 -14.16 51.56 -26.32
C ASN A 711 -15.66 51.99 -26.28
N ARG A 712 -16.35 51.33 -25.32
CA ARG A 712 -17.59 51.72 -24.58
C ARG A 712 -18.98 51.30 -25.14
N PRO A 713 -20.04 51.23 -24.29
CA PRO A 713 -20.75 49.95 -24.08
C PRO A 713 -22.27 50.00 -24.31
N TRP A 714 -22.96 48.87 -24.08
CA TRP A 714 -24.42 48.73 -24.13
C TRP A 714 -24.99 48.00 -22.89
N ALA A 715 -26.29 48.15 -22.65
CA ALA A 715 -26.98 47.75 -21.42
C ALA A 715 -28.30 46.96 -21.67
N ASN A 716 -28.81 46.36 -20.60
CA ASN A 716 -30.14 45.69 -20.46
C ASN A 716 -31.32 46.60 -20.88
N PRO A 717 -32.49 46.08 -21.34
CA PRO A 717 -33.37 45.22 -20.52
C PRO A 717 -34.22 44.12 -21.23
N SER A 718 -34.94 43.34 -20.39
CA SER A 718 -36.00 42.34 -20.70
C SER A 718 -37.40 43.00 -20.94
N PRO A 719 -38.56 42.32 -21.14
CA PRO A 719 -38.91 40.89 -20.96
C PRO A 719 -39.74 40.22 -22.11
N ALA A 720 -40.43 39.10 -21.81
CA ALA A 720 -41.10 38.14 -22.73
C ALA A 720 -42.56 38.50 -23.16
N PRO A 721 -43.22 37.70 -24.02
CA PRO A 721 -44.16 36.67 -23.51
C PRO A 721 -44.31 35.34 -24.32
N SER A 722 -45.05 34.36 -23.78
CA SER A 722 -45.49 33.07 -24.38
C SER A 722 -46.97 33.14 -24.88
N PRO A 723 -47.57 32.12 -25.58
CA PRO A 723 -47.77 30.69 -25.19
C PRO A 723 -47.31 29.68 -26.30
N THR A 724 -47.84 28.46 -26.65
CA THR A 724 -49.10 27.71 -26.39
C THR A 724 -48.97 26.17 -26.64
N THR A 725 -50.07 25.42 -26.42
CA THR A 725 -50.45 23.99 -26.66
C THR A 725 -49.82 23.21 -27.84
N ILE A 726 -49.33 21.95 -27.73
CA ILE A 726 -50.02 20.64 -27.44
C ILE A 726 -51.06 20.24 -28.54
N PRO A 727 -51.19 18.98 -29.05
CA PRO A 727 -50.68 17.65 -28.60
C PRO A 727 -49.98 16.75 -29.69
N SER A 728 -49.65 15.50 -29.36
CA SER A 728 -49.25 14.43 -30.31
C SER A 728 -49.54 13.00 -29.80
N SER A 729 -49.90 12.04 -30.68
CA SER A 729 -50.22 10.64 -30.31
C SER A 729 -50.05 9.58 -31.43
N VAL A 730 -49.04 8.69 -31.31
CA VAL A 730 -49.11 7.20 -31.24
C VAL A 730 -50.08 6.42 -32.19
N PRO A 731 -49.72 5.26 -32.85
CA PRO A 731 -48.42 4.68 -33.26
C PRO A 731 -48.28 4.27 -34.80
N PRO A 732 -48.17 3.00 -35.29
CA PRO A 732 -46.93 2.47 -35.92
C PRO A 732 -47.05 1.83 -37.34
N PRO A 733 -45.90 1.50 -37.96
CA PRO A 733 -45.67 0.23 -38.72
C PRO A 733 -44.23 -0.35 -38.47
N SER A 734 -43.77 -1.54 -38.93
CA SER A 734 -44.34 -2.85 -39.34
C SER A 734 -43.18 -3.92 -39.42
N THR A 735 -43.39 -5.13 -39.97
CA THR A 735 -42.36 -6.20 -40.12
C THR A 735 -42.44 -6.97 -41.45
N CYS A 736 -41.29 -7.43 -42.02
CA CYS A 736 -41.01 -8.83 -42.46
C CYS A 736 -39.99 -9.06 -43.62
N CYS A 737 -39.06 -10.01 -43.41
CA CYS A 737 -38.51 -11.04 -44.33
C CYS A 737 -37.38 -10.81 -45.37
N GLU A 738 -36.76 -11.95 -45.71
CA GLU A 738 -35.50 -12.30 -46.42
C GLU A 738 -35.70 -12.61 -47.95
N PRO A 739 -34.75 -13.11 -48.82
CA PRO A 739 -33.53 -13.94 -48.54
C PRO A 739 -32.23 -13.82 -49.43
N CYS A 740 -31.15 -14.51 -48.98
CA CYS A 740 -30.06 -15.22 -49.72
C CYS A 740 -29.17 -14.60 -50.84
N GLY A 741 -27.82 -14.79 -50.76
CA GLY A 741 -26.99 -15.15 -51.94
C GLY A 741 -25.46 -14.79 -52.04
N TRP A 742 -24.60 -15.81 -52.00
CA TRP A 742 -23.32 -16.08 -52.76
C TRP A 742 -22.14 -15.06 -52.99
N GLU A 743 -20.93 -15.54 -52.62
CA GLU A 743 -19.57 -15.44 -53.27
C GLU A 743 -18.84 -14.09 -53.59
N THR A 744 -17.60 -14.20 -54.12
CA THR A 744 -16.52 -13.18 -54.12
C THR A 744 -16.16 -12.62 -55.51
N PRO A 745 -15.48 -11.45 -55.61
CA PRO A 745 -14.10 -11.44 -56.14
C PRO A 745 -13.17 -10.34 -55.54
N ALA A 746 -11.99 -10.11 -56.13
CA ALA A 746 -10.88 -9.28 -55.58
C ALA A 746 -10.29 -8.23 -56.57
N SER A 747 -9.44 -7.31 -56.08
CA SER A 747 -8.44 -6.54 -56.88
C SER A 747 -7.38 -5.84 -56.01
N SER A 748 -6.32 -5.26 -56.63
CA SER A 748 -4.99 -5.01 -56.00
C SER A 748 -4.50 -3.54 -56.01
N PRO A 749 -3.53 -3.15 -55.15
CA PRO A 749 -2.99 -1.78 -55.04
C PRO A 749 -1.73 -1.47 -55.91
N PRO A 750 -1.30 -0.18 -56.02
CA PRO A 750 -0.16 0.27 -56.85
C PRO A 750 1.26 0.14 -56.20
N ARG A 751 2.29 0.75 -56.82
CA ARG A 751 3.69 0.26 -56.84
C ARG A 751 4.81 1.29 -56.52
N TRP A 752 5.78 0.86 -55.67
CA TRP A 752 7.23 1.22 -55.66
C TRP A 752 7.64 2.71 -55.46
N PRO A 753 8.94 3.08 -55.23
CA PRO A 753 10.17 2.26 -55.18
C PRO A 753 11.01 2.35 -53.88
N THR A 754 12.03 1.49 -53.77
CA THR A 754 13.05 1.45 -52.69
C THR A 754 14.47 1.77 -53.20
N PRO A 755 15.38 2.34 -52.37
CA PRO A 755 16.79 2.54 -52.71
C PRO A 755 17.67 1.30 -52.39
N ARG A 756 18.89 1.27 -52.96
CA ARG A 756 19.92 0.22 -52.78
C ARG A 756 21.00 0.63 -51.76
N PRO A 757 21.72 -0.32 -51.13
CA PRO A 757 23.09 -0.11 -50.67
C PRO A 757 24.12 -0.31 -51.80
N ARG A 758 25.35 0.20 -51.62
CA ARG A 758 26.53 0.00 -52.49
C ARG A 758 27.60 -0.86 -51.79
N SER A 759 28.72 -1.14 -52.47
CA SER A 759 29.68 -2.21 -52.18
C SER A 759 31.08 -1.72 -51.73
N ALA A 760 31.96 -2.70 -51.45
CA ALA A 760 33.40 -2.66 -51.14
C ALA A 760 33.75 -2.62 -49.62
N SER A 761 34.87 -3.21 -49.15
CA SER A 761 36.04 -3.77 -49.86
C SER A 761 36.77 -4.92 -49.14
N LYS A 762 37.38 -5.86 -49.92
CA LYS A 762 38.75 -6.46 -49.84
C LYS A 762 39.37 -6.80 -48.45
N ARG A 763 40.15 -7.88 -48.23
CA ARG A 763 40.77 -8.93 -49.10
C ARG A 763 41.39 -10.07 -48.25
N TYR A 764 41.89 -11.13 -48.92
CA TYR A 764 42.70 -12.28 -48.43
C TYR A 764 41.98 -13.32 -47.55
N GLY A 765 42.18 -14.64 -47.72
CA GLY A 765 42.81 -15.34 -48.84
C GLY A 765 43.21 -16.81 -48.55
N HIS A 766 42.89 -17.74 -49.46
CA HIS A 766 43.30 -19.18 -49.49
C HIS A 766 42.82 -20.05 -48.30
N TRP A 767 42.60 -21.38 -48.40
CA TRP A 767 42.95 -22.40 -49.40
C TRP A 767 41.83 -23.48 -49.54
N SER A 768 42.04 -24.52 -50.35
CA SER A 768 41.11 -25.68 -50.55
C SER A 768 41.86 -26.83 -51.27
N PRO A 769 41.34 -28.05 -51.47
CA PRO A 769 40.25 -28.78 -50.78
C PRO A 769 40.68 -30.22 -50.35
N SER A 770 39.81 -31.02 -49.68
CA SER A 770 39.73 -32.49 -49.95
C SER A 770 38.50 -33.20 -49.38
N THR A 771 37.80 -33.90 -50.28
CA THR A 771 36.76 -34.92 -50.15
C THR A 771 36.80 -35.92 -48.97
N ARG A 772 35.61 -36.34 -48.49
CA ARG A 772 35.12 -37.74 -48.66
C ARG A 772 33.58 -37.86 -48.57
N THR A 773 33.05 -39.04 -48.89
CA THR A 773 31.68 -39.28 -49.40
C THR A 773 30.83 -40.24 -48.55
N GLY A 774 29.51 -40.06 -48.50
CA GLY A 774 28.59 -41.06 -47.90
C GLY A 774 27.08 -40.86 -48.19
N ARG A 775 26.42 -41.88 -48.75
CA ARG A 775 24.98 -42.05 -49.04
C ARG A 775 24.64 -43.56 -48.91
N CYS A 776 23.42 -44.08 -48.79
CA CYS A 776 22.03 -43.57 -48.81
C CYS A 776 21.17 -44.53 -47.91
N SER A 777 19.82 -44.61 -47.84
CA SER A 777 18.65 -43.91 -48.43
C SER A 777 17.37 -44.26 -47.62
N SER A 778 16.31 -43.47 -47.75
CA SER A 778 14.89 -43.81 -47.45
C SER A 778 14.28 -44.76 -48.55
N PRO A 779 13.03 -45.30 -48.49
CA PRO A 779 11.82 -44.87 -47.74
C PRO A 779 10.88 -46.00 -47.18
N ARG A 780 9.60 -45.66 -46.85
CA ARG A 780 8.48 -46.56 -46.44
C ARG A 780 7.64 -47.06 -47.65
N PRO A 781 6.78 -48.10 -47.50
CA PRO A 781 5.32 -47.88 -47.46
C PRO A 781 4.53 -48.81 -46.46
N THR A 782 3.23 -49.09 -46.69
CA THR A 782 2.21 -49.51 -45.67
C THR A 782 1.39 -50.82 -45.99
N PRO A 783 0.06 -51.06 -45.69
CA PRO A 783 -0.34 -52.19 -44.81
C PRO A 783 -1.46 -53.15 -45.32
N PRO A 784 -1.76 -54.24 -44.56
CA PRO A 784 -3.15 -54.62 -44.12
C PRO A 784 -3.36 -54.51 -42.57
N GLY A 785 -4.45 -54.93 -41.89
CA GLY A 785 -5.65 -55.72 -42.21
C GLY A 785 -6.79 -55.51 -41.17
N ARG A 786 -7.65 -56.50 -40.84
CA ARG A 786 -8.84 -56.34 -39.94
C ARG A 786 -9.32 -57.58 -39.14
N SER A 787 -10.18 -57.31 -38.14
CA SER A 787 -11.07 -58.19 -37.31
C SER A 787 -10.43 -58.78 -36.02
N ALA A 788 -11.11 -58.94 -34.88
CA ALA A 788 -12.48 -58.55 -34.43
C ALA A 788 -12.51 -58.18 -32.92
N SER A 789 -13.66 -57.76 -32.38
CA SER A 789 -13.87 -57.34 -30.97
C SER A 789 -15.19 -57.90 -30.40
N PRO A 790 -15.36 -58.12 -29.07
CA PRO A 790 -15.88 -57.04 -28.20
C PRO A 790 -15.51 -57.10 -26.68
N SER A 791 -16.08 -56.15 -25.92
CA SER A 791 -16.43 -56.19 -24.48
C SER A 791 -15.40 -55.75 -23.41
N PRO A 792 -15.85 -55.28 -22.21
CA PRO A 792 -15.08 -54.33 -21.39
C PRO A 792 -14.87 -54.68 -19.89
N LYS A 793 -13.97 -53.91 -19.23
CA LYS A 793 -13.84 -53.56 -17.78
C LYS A 793 -14.13 -54.62 -16.69
N PRO A 794 -13.29 -54.60 -15.63
CA PRO A 794 -13.87 -54.45 -14.29
C PRO A 794 -13.20 -53.40 -13.36
N TRP A 795 -14.05 -52.76 -12.57
CA TRP A 795 -13.86 -52.25 -11.19
C TRP A 795 -14.77 -53.14 -10.29
N PRO A 796 -14.86 -52.95 -8.94
CA PRO A 796 -14.00 -52.25 -8.00
C PRO A 796 -13.19 -53.31 -7.22
N PRO A 797 -13.50 -53.79 -5.97
CA PRO A 797 -14.30 -53.28 -4.84
C PRO A 797 -13.42 -52.29 -4.00
N TRP A 798 -13.58 -51.96 -2.70
CA TRP A 798 -14.50 -52.25 -1.58
C TRP A 798 -14.42 -51.02 -0.62
N ALA A 799 -15.37 -50.64 0.26
CA ALA A 799 -16.75 -51.05 0.54
C ALA A 799 -17.54 -49.82 1.11
N ARG A 800 -18.72 -50.05 1.70
CA ARG A 800 -19.45 -49.14 2.61
C ARG A 800 -20.24 -49.96 3.65
N SER A 801 -20.51 -49.40 4.82
CA SER A 801 -21.56 -49.92 5.73
C SER A 801 -22.17 -48.83 6.63
N THR A 802 -23.52 -48.78 6.62
CA THR A 802 -24.46 -48.21 7.62
C THR A 802 -24.24 -46.82 8.28
N PRO A 803 -25.23 -45.90 8.20
CA PRO A 803 -25.30 -44.70 9.03
C PRO A 803 -26.05 -44.94 10.37
N PRO A 804 -25.86 -44.09 11.40
CA PRO A 804 -26.67 -44.08 12.62
C PRO A 804 -28.03 -43.37 12.43
N ALA A 805 -29.00 -43.73 13.28
CA ALA A 805 -30.37 -43.20 13.30
C ALA A 805 -30.50 -41.86 14.08
N PRO A 806 -31.59 -41.07 13.89
CA PRO A 806 -31.72 -39.75 14.51
C PRO A 806 -32.24 -39.78 15.96
N PRO A 807 -31.85 -38.81 16.81
CA PRO A 807 -32.46 -38.61 18.12
C PRO A 807 -33.87 -38.00 18.02
N GLN A 808 -34.68 -38.28 19.04
CA GLN A 808 -36.13 -38.09 19.07
C GLN A 808 -36.59 -36.63 19.24
N ARG A 809 -37.86 -36.35 18.89
CA ARG A 809 -38.61 -35.14 19.29
C ARG A 809 -39.43 -35.40 20.55
N THR A 810 -39.35 -34.49 21.52
CA THR A 810 -40.43 -34.11 22.49
C THR A 810 -39.93 -32.96 23.39
N PRO A 811 -40.81 -32.16 24.02
CA PRO A 811 -41.86 -31.32 23.43
C PRO A 811 -41.57 -29.81 23.68
N PRO A 812 -42.28 -28.86 23.04
CA PRO A 812 -42.17 -27.45 23.39
C PRO A 812 -42.88 -27.14 24.72
N THR A 813 -42.21 -26.44 25.63
CA THR A 813 -42.81 -25.89 26.86
C THR A 813 -43.63 -24.64 26.56
N THR A 814 -44.87 -24.60 27.03
CA THR A 814 -45.76 -23.43 26.94
C THR A 814 -45.52 -22.46 28.10
N VAL A 815 -45.24 -21.19 27.79
CA VAL A 815 -45.52 -20.05 28.68
C VAL A 815 -46.24 -18.99 27.85
N SER A 816 -47.28 -18.38 28.43
CA SER A 816 -48.24 -17.52 27.75
C SER A 816 -47.95 -16.02 27.89
N TRP A 817 -48.47 -15.25 26.94
CA TRP A 817 -48.90 -13.86 27.15
C TRP A 817 -50.37 -13.73 26.67
N PRO A 818 -51.17 -12.80 27.23
CA PRO A 818 -52.63 -12.86 27.15
C PRO A 818 -53.22 -12.17 25.90
N PRO A 819 -54.46 -12.53 25.49
CA PRO A 819 -55.14 -11.94 24.32
C PRO A 819 -56.19 -10.88 24.67
N SER A 820 -56.42 -9.95 23.72
CA SER A 820 -57.65 -9.16 23.54
C SER A 820 -57.69 -8.68 22.07
N THR A 821 -58.61 -9.16 21.21
CA THR A 821 -60.01 -8.71 20.98
C THR A 821 -60.13 -7.25 20.53
N GLY A 822 -60.73 -6.90 19.38
CA GLY A 822 -61.39 -7.71 18.33
C GLY A 822 -61.52 -6.93 17.00
N SER A 823 -61.78 -7.58 15.85
CA SER A 823 -63.14 -7.83 15.29
C SER A 823 -63.97 -6.55 15.13
N ARG A 824 -64.31 -6.03 13.94
CA ARG A 824 -65.10 -6.57 12.79
C ARG A 824 -64.94 -5.57 11.61
N GLU A 825 -65.41 -5.74 10.37
CA GLU A 825 -66.19 -6.78 9.67
C GLU A 825 -65.88 -6.72 8.15
N THR A 826 -66.18 -7.81 7.42
CA THR A 826 -66.31 -7.81 5.95
C THR A 826 -67.72 -8.30 5.59
N PRO A 827 -68.28 -7.99 4.42
CA PRO A 827 -68.24 -9.02 3.37
C PRO A 827 -68.18 -8.54 1.90
N THR A 828 -67.46 -9.32 1.06
CA THR A 828 -67.79 -9.75 -0.33
C THR A 828 -68.07 -8.74 -1.47
N HIS A 829 -67.87 -9.04 -2.77
CA HIS A 829 -67.32 -10.20 -3.50
C HIS A 829 -66.76 -9.74 -4.88
N SER A 830 -65.74 -10.42 -5.45
CA SER A 830 -65.86 -11.19 -6.72
C SER A 830 -64.51 -11.50 -7.43
N SER A 831 -64.37 -12.74 -7.93
CA SER A 831 -63.51 -13.21 -9.06
C SER A 831 -61.96 -13.16 -8.97
N ALA A 832 -61.33 -14.07 -9.74
CA ALA A 832 -59.89 -14.41 -9.83
C ALA A 832 -59.58 -14.89 -11.29
N PRO A 833 -58.46 -15.55 -11.68
CA PRO A 833 -57.17 -15.86 -11.02
C PRO A 833 -55.89 -15.57 -11.89
N PRO A 834 -54.66 -15.86 -11.42
CA PRO A 834 -53.42 -15.74 -12.21
C PRO A 834 -52.81 -17.09 -12.71
N PRO A 835 -52.09 -17.13 -13.85
CA PRO A 835 -51.30 -18.28 -14.33
C PRO A 835 -49.78 -18.15 -14.09
N SER A 836 -49.01 -19.23 -14.36
CA SER A 836 -47.59 -19.39 -13.97
C SER A 836 -46.61 -19.71 -15.11
N ARG A 837 -45.30 -19.43 -14.90
CA ARG A 837 -44.07 -20.08 -15.44
C ARG A 837 -42.87 -19.54 -14.62
N ARG A 838 -41.90 -20.32 -14.12
CA ARG A 838 -40.94 -21.32 -14.68
C ARG A 838 -39.83 -20.73 -15.57
N TRP A 839 -38.59 -20.90 -15.13
CA TRP A 839 -37.33 -20.52 -15.80
C TRP A 839 -36.71 -21.69 -16.61
N PRO A 840 -35.93 -21.42 -17.68
CA PRO A 840 -35.07 -22.39 -18.36
C PRO A 840 -33.57 -22.25 -18.00
N PRO A 841 -32.73 -23.30 -18.23
CA PRO A 841 -31.27 -23.25 -18.04
C PRO A 841 -30.51 -22.82 -19.32
N PRO A 842 -29.23 -22.41 -19.21
CA PRO A 842 -28.41 -21.99 -20.36
C PRO A 842 -27.88 -23.19 -21.18
N GLY A 843 -27.91 -23.05 -22.51
CA GLY A 843 -27.30 -23.99 -23.45
C GLY A 843 -26.07 -23.39 -24.15
N ALA A 844 -25.10 -24.22 -24.52
CA ALA A 844 -23.89 -23.82 -25.24
C ALA A 844 -23.94 -24.22 -26.72
N ARG A 845 -23.37 -23.40 -27.60
CA ARG A 845 -22.72 -23.84 -28.86
C ARG A 845 -21.86 -22.74 -29.48
N ARG A 846 -21.06 -23.16 -30.46
CA ARG A 846 -20.08 -22.35 -31.21
C ARG A 846 -20.74 -21.68 -32.41
N CYS A 847 -20.18 -20.56 -32.86
CA CYS A 847 -19.41 -20.51 -34.10
C CYS A 847 -18.09 -19.78 -33.82
#